data_AF-A0A7D7L8M9-F1
#
_entry.id   AF-A0A7D7L8M9-F1
#
_cell.length_a   1.000
_cell.length_b   1.000
_cell.length_c   1.000
_cell.angle_alpha   90.00
_cell.angle_beta   90.00
_cell.angle_gamma   90.00
#
_symmetry.space_group_name_H-M   'P 1'
#
loop_
_entity.id
_entity.type
_entity.pdbx_description
1 polymer ?
#
loop_
_entity_poly.entity_id
_entity_poly.type
_entity_poly.pdbx_seq_one_letter_code
_entity_poly.pdbx_strand_id
1 'polypeptide(L)'
;MMLKQSMGKHSLLQARVKTISARPFPSAVPIPSLIRPLVSPAIDRVRCFVKERAISDVTSEHYALLQEPLIPEKHVRWDWCPNRLPDPEVLEIWQAADAVCFDVDCTLVKNDGLDLLAEFMGVRDQVEAVMAKRLEGTISLDDSLDERLKILDCTPEDIKNFLKTNPPETRINEGVVQLIQSLRARGVQVYALSAGFREILNPVAKYLGIPSSNVIANRMNWQWDDETGEPTKLMGFDMSEPTSSGSGKPEAIAKLRQTFPYNTIVMVGDGVTDLEAVNSEYGEGADLFIGYGGNLQRNEVMLGADWFIMHFDELFAALKRRKVAMVGAGAMACAAMHVMGQNLNGDDPAQLFDANVKMWLHDSEFEGEMLSDTITMTKMNPKYLPGVTLGEKTVAEPNLLECVKDADIIIFCVPHQFIHGMCKKLVGKIKEDAIAISLTKGMRVRADGPQLVSQMIRKMLGVDCCVLMGANIASEIGQEQLTEAVIGYYNRDNAKIFHKLFDRDYFICNMLPDAPGAEMCGTLKNIIAIGAGIVDGLGLGSNSKAAIMRIGLSEMRKFSKALYPTIRDETFLETCGVADLIATCYGGRNRKCAEEWARSHVSGTPRTFNDIEEELLGGQKLQGTLTANEVYEIIEMRGWELEYPLFTTVYRIINDKIPPQMIFNVKEGARMKLSAPAVGPGKRKNPLPSMDV
;
A
#
# COMPACT_ATOMS: atom_id res chain seq x y z
N MET A 1 26.38 -5.69 41.42
CA MET A 1 26.87 -5.76 42.82
C MET A 1 26.99 -4.31 43.32
N MET A 2 26.24 -3.79 44.30
CA MET A 2 25.07 -4.21 45.10
C MET A 2 24.21 -2.93 45.32
N LEU A 3 22.85 -2.95 45.34
CA LEU A 3 21.97 -3.13 46.52
C LEU A 3 22.36 -2.20 47.72
N LYS A 4 21.52 -1.58 48.55
CA LYS A 4 20.06 -1.65 48.88
C LYS A 4 19.76 -0.45 49.86
N GLN A 5 18.57 -0.06 50.35
CA GLN A 5 17.14 -0.44 50.20
C GLN A 5 16.25 0.73 50.76
N SER A 6 15.06 1.00 50.23
CA SER A 6 13.93 1.57 51.02
C SER A 6 12.58 1.34 50.34
N MET A 7 11.59 0.82 51.06
CA MET A 7 10.27 0.43 50.53
C MET A 7 9.12 1.20 51.19
N GLY A 8 8.07 1.45 50.42
CA GLY A 8 6.70 1.15 50.85
C GLY A 8 5.79 2.32 51.26
N LYS A 9 4.68 2.47 50.51
CA LYS A 9 3.30 2.32 51.03
C LYS A 9 2.27 2.36 49.91
N HIS A 10 1.35 1.39 49.89
CA HIS A 10 0.10 1.42 49.12
C HIS A 10 -1.00 2.15 49.90
N SER A 11 -1.93 2.79 49.20
CA SER A 11 -3.31 2.97 49.67
C SER A 11 -4.29 3.04 48.49
N LEU A 12 -5.43 2.36 48.64
CA LEU A 12 -6.52 2.38 47.67
C LEU A 12 -7.33 3.69 47.76
N LEU A 13 -7.95 4.09 46.65
CA LEU A 13 -8.94 5.17 46.63
C LEU A 13 -10.18 4.73 45.83
N GLN A 14 -11.25 4.40 46.55
CA GLN A 14 -12.57 4.11 45.97
C GLN A 14 -13.24 5.43 45.56
N ALA A 15 -13.76 5.49 44.33
CA ALA A 15 -14.52 6.64 43.85
C ALA A 15 -16.00 6.57 44.31
N ARG A 16 -16.56 7.72 44.72
CA ARG A 16 -17.90 7.84 45.28
C ARG A 16 -18.99 7.83 44.20
N VAL A 17 -20.04 7.03 44.41
CA VAL A 17 -21.32 7.15 43.72
C VAL A 17 -22.07 8.41 44.22
N LYS A 18 -22.66 9.18 43.30
CA LYS A 18 -23.69 10.19 43.60
C LYS A 18 -24.86 10.04 42.63
N THR A 19 -26.04 9.80 43.18
CA THR A 19 -27.29 9.61 42.43
C THR A 19 -28.06 10.94 42.35
N ILE A 20 -28.57 11.30 41.16
CA ILE A 20 -29.62 12.31 40.95
C ILE A 20 -30.60 11.77 39.89
N SER A 21 -31.89 12.04 40.08
CA SER A 21 -33.02 11.33 39.45
C SER A 21 -33.58 11.96 38.16
N ALA A 22 -33.84 11.11 37.17
CA ALA A 22 -34.97 11.06 36.22
C ALA A 22 -35.77 12.33 35.82
N ARG A 23 -35.92 12.52 34.50
CA ARG A 23 -37.22 12.68 33.78
C ARG A 23 -37.06 12.26 32.29
N PRO A 24 -38.15 11.93 31.57
CA PRO A 24 -38.08 11.11 30.35
C PRO A 24 -37.93 11.89 29.04
N PHE A 25 -37.36 11.25 28.01
CA PHE A 25 -37.40 11.69 26.61
C PHE A 25 -38.30 10.78 25.75
N PRO A 26 -38.90 11.28 24.65
CA PRO A 26 -39.98 10.60 23.95
C PRO A 26 -39.53 9.75 22.75
N SER A 27 -40.41 8.79 22.39
CA SER A 27 -40.64 8.19 21.05
C SER A 27 -39.43 7.84 20.17
N ALA A 28 -39.31 6.53 19.87
CA ALA A 28 -38.34 5.99 18.94
C ALA A 28 -38.41 6.57 17.51
N VAL A 29 -37.24 6.78 16.91
CA VAL A 29 -37.04 6.88 15.46
C VAL A 29 -36.36 5.58 15.02
N PRO A 30 -36.88 4.84 14.03
CA PRO A 30 -36.28 3.57 13.62
C PRO A 30 -34.96 3.81 12.89
N ILE A 31 -33.87 3.26 13.43
CA ILE A 31 -32.61 3.11 12.71
C ILE A 31 -32.80 2.02 11.66
N PRO A 32 -32.50 2.23 10.36
CA PRO A 32 -32.53 1.17 9.38
C PRO A 32 -31.48 0.10 9.73
N SER A 33 -31.94 -1.10 10.03
CA SER A 33 -31.08 -2.26 10.29
C SER A 33 -30.45 -2.76 8.99
N LEU A 34 -29.37 -2.12 8.57
CA LEU A 34 -28.48 -2.58 7.49
C LEU A 34 -27.14 -3.09 8.06
N ILE A 35 -27.23 -3.95 9.08
CA ILE A 35 -26.19 -4.95 9.31
C ILE A 35 -26.49 -6.08 8.32
N ARG A 36 -25.87 -6.02 7.13
CA ARG A 36 -25.70 -7.24 6.33
C ARG A 36 -24.82 -8.19 7.14
N PRO A 37 -25.14 -9.50 7.23
CA PRO A 37 -24.10 -10.47 7.49
C PRO A 37 -23.07 -10.35 6.37
N LEU A 38 -21.80 -10.12 6.72
CA LEU A 38 -20.69 -10.38 5.81
C LEU A 38 -20.56 -11.89 5.73
N VAL A 39 -21.29 -12.50 4.79
CA VAL A 39 -21.07 -13.89 4.39
C VAL A 39 -19.71 -13.90 3.67
N SER A 40 -18.80 -14.78 4.10
CA SER A 40 -17.53 -15.00 3.39
C SER A 40 -17.83 -15.34 1.91
N PRO A 41 -17.02 -14.90 0.94
CA PRO A 41 -17.05 -15.44 -0.42
C PRO A 41 -16.49 -16.88 -0.43
N ALA A 42 -17.15 -17.78 0.30
CA ALA A 42 -16.91 -19.20 0.21
C ALA A 42 -17.49 -19.69 -1.12
N ILE A 43 -16.66 -20.35 -1.93
CA ILE A 43 -17.09 -20.94 -3.20
C ILE A 43 -18.24 -21.93 -2.92
N ASP A 44 -19.35 -21.79 -3.65
CA ASP A 44 -20.53 -22.64 -3.44
C ASP A 44 -20.29 -24.07 -3.99
N ARG A 45 -19.65 -24.91 -3.16
CA ARG A 45 -19.21 -26.29 -3.50
C ARG A 45 -20.33 -27.30 -3.79
N VAL A 46 -21.59 -26.87 -3.83
CA VAL A 46 -22.81 -27.71 -3.99
C VAL A 46 -22.90 -28.51 -5.31
N ARG A 47 -21.88 -28.47 -6.19
CA ARG A 47 -21.91 -29.08 -7.53
C ARG A 47 -21.06 -30.33 -7.80
N CYS A 48 -20.18 -30.80 -6.91
CA CYS A 48 -19.28 -31.93 -7.24
C CYS A 48 -19.54 -33.27 -6.53
N PHE A 49 -20.26 -33.31 -5.40
CA PHE A 49 -20.36 -34.54 -4.56
C PHE A 49 -21.67 -35.34 -4.65
N VAL A 50 -22.53 -35.10 -5.65
CA VAL A 50 -23.78 -35.88 -5.81
C VAL A 50 -23.82 -36.59 -7.17
N LYS A 51 -23.24 -37.80 -7.23
CA LYS A 51 -23.49 -38.75 -8.34
C LYS A 51 -23.50 -40.24 -7.98
N GLU A 52 -23.67 -40.59 -6.71
CA GLU A 52 -24.00 -41.96 -6.29
C GLU A 52 -25.27 -42.01 -5.42
N ARG A 53 -26.44 -42.14 -6.07
CA ARG A 53 -27.68 -42.81 -5.60
C ARG A 53 -28.87 -42.47 -6.50
N ALA A 54 -29.07 -43.25 -7.56
CA ALA A 54 -30.32 -43.30 -8.33
C ALA A 54 -30.41 -44.58 -9.18
N ILE A 55 -30.46 -45.75 -8.56
CA ILE A 55 -30.95 -46.99 -9.21
C ILE A 55 -31.97 -47.65 -8.28
N SER A 56 -33.22 -47.21 -8.42
CA SER A 56 -34.41 -47.89 -7.92
C SER A 56 -35.61 -47.47 -8.77
N ASP A 57 -36.41 -48.46 -9.17
CA ASP A 57 -37.76 -48.35 -9.73
C ASP A 57 -37.94 -47.75 -11.15
N VAL A 58 -37.86 -48.63 -12.16
CA VAL A 58 -38.93 -48.73 -13.18
C VAL A 58 -39.29 -50.20 -13.37
N THR A 59 -40.60 -50.48 -13.45
CA THR A 59 -41.20 -51.83 -13.45
C THR A 59 -41.15 -52.55 -14.81
N SER A 60 -41.33 -53.87 -14.73
CA SER A 60 -41.44 -54.83 -15.83
C SER A 60 -42.60 -54.57 -16.82
N GLU A 61 -42.34 -54.66 -18.13
CA GLU A 61 -43.20 -55.32 -19.14
C GLU A 61 -42.63 -55.27 -20.57
N HIS A 62 -41.99 -56.35 -21.05
CA HIS A 62 -42.28 -57.05 -22.32
C HIS A 62 -41.21 -58.08 -22.69
N TYR A 63 -41.64 -59.18 -23.30
CA TYR A 63 -40.80 -60.30 -23.72
C TYR A 63 -40.48 -60.26 -25.23
N ALA A 64 -39.33 -60.86 -25.56
CA ALA A 64 -39.01 -61.56 -26.81
C ALA A 64 -38.37 -60.82 -28.01
N LEU A 65 -37.35 -61.51 -28.56
CA LEU A 65 -36.83 -61.50 -29.95
C LEU A 65 -36.05 -60.27 -30.45
N LEU A 66 -34.71 -60.31 -30.38
CA LEU A 66 -33.85 -60.72 -31.51
C LEU A 66 -32.34 -60.65 -31.17
N GLN A 67 -31.55 -61.32 -32.01
CA GLN A 67 -30.12 -61.64 -31.91
C GLN A 67 -29.16 -60.45 -31.71
N GLU A 68 -27.99 -60.72 -31.12
CA GLU A 68 -26.83 -59.82 -31.10
C GLU A 68 -26.46 -59.34 -32.52
N PRO A 69 -25.87 -58.13 -32.62
CA PRO A 69 -24.43 -58.13 -32.87
C PRO A 69 -23.62 -57.12 -32.04
N LEU A 70 -22.34 -57.46 -31.88
CA LEU A 70 -21.25 -56.65 -31.33
C LEU A 70 -21.40 -55.12 -31.51
N ILE A 71 -21.42 -54.40 -30.38
CA ILE A 71 -21.10 -52.97 -30.30
C ILE A 71 -19.82 -52.84 -29.47
N PRO A 72 -18.75 -52.20 -29.97
CA PRO A 72 -17.49 -52.13 -29.25
C PRO A 72 -17.59 -51.28 -27.99
N GLU A 73 -16.83 -51.65 -26.96
CA GLU A 73 -16.69 -50.87 -25.73
C GLU A 73 -16.26 -49.43 -26.06
N LYS A 74 -17.18 -48.48 -25.87
CA LYS A 74 -16.79 -47.07 -25.79
C LYS A 74 -16.12 -46.85 -24.44
N HIS A 75 -14.81 -47.05 -24.39
CA HIS A 75 -13.94 -46.32 -23.47
C HIS A 75 -14.13 -44.82 -23.71
N VAL A 76 -15.08 -44.22 -23.01
CA VAL A 76 -15.15 -42.76 -22.87
C VAL A 76 -14.05 -42.38 -21.89
N ARG A 77 -12.84 -42.16 -22.42
CA ARG A 77 -11.86 -41.32 -21.73
C ARG A 77 -12.48 -39.93 -21.62
N TRP A 78 -12.93 -39.59 -20.42
CA TRP A 78 -13.07 -38.20 -20.04
C TRP A 78 -11.64 -37.71 -19.80
N ASP A 79 -11.03 -37.11 -20.83
CA ASP A 79 -9.75 -36.40 -20.69
C ASP A 79 -10.02 -35.12 -19.86
N TRP A 80 -10.12 -35.30 -18.54
CA TRP A 80 -10.40 -34.24 -17.59
C TRP A 80 -9.09 -33.60 -17.17
N CYS A 81 -8.93 -32.30 -17.45
CA CYS A 81 -7.73 -31.55 -17.10
C CYS A 81 -7.91 -30.84 -15.74
N PRO A 82 -6.89 -30.82 -14.86
CA PRO A 82 -6.94 -30.08 -13.60
C PRO A 82 -7.17 -28.58 -13.84
N ASN A 83 -7.77 -27.89 -12.86
CA ASN A 83 -8.01 -26.46 -12.98
C ASN A 83 -6.71 -25.64 -12.86
N ARG A 84 -5.97 -25.54 -13.96
CA ARG A 84 -4.66 -24.86 -14.04
C ARG A 84 -4.75 -23.34 -14.04
N LEU A 85 -5.91 -22.78 -14.41
CA LEU A 85 -6.14 -21.35 -14.53
C LEU A 85 -7.25 -20.97 -13.55
N PRO A 86 -6.95 -20.20 -12.50
CA PRO A 86 -7.94 -19.88 -11.47
C PRO A 86 -9.01 -18.94 -12.04
N ASP A 87 -10.26 -19.21 -11.70
CA ASP A 87 -11.36 -18.30 -11.99
C ASP A 87 -11.21 -16.96 -11.22
N PRO A 88 -11.84 -15.87 -11.66
CA PRO A 88 -11.71 -14.56 -11.02
C PRO A 88 -12.07 -14.56 -9.52
N GLU A 89 -13.04 -15.37 -9.10
CA GLU A 89 -13.43 -15.54 -7.69
C GLU A 89 -12.33 -16.21 -6.87
N VAL A 90 -11.69 -17.26 -7.40
CA VAL A 90 -10.52 -17.92 -6.78
C VAL A 90 -9.36 -16.94 -6.62
N LEU A 91 -9.09 -16.12 -7.65
CA LEU A 91 -8.08 -15.07 -7.58
C LEU A 91 -8.42 -14.00 -6.53
N GLU A 92 -9.68 -13.59 -6.41
CA GLU A 92 -10.11 -12.62 -5.41
C GLU A 92 -9.91 -13.17 -3.98
N ILE A 93 -10.29 -14.41 -3.72
CA ILE A 93 -10.07 -15.08 -2.42
C ILE A 93 -8.57 -15.20 -2.10
N TRP A 94 -7.74 -15.65 -3.06
CA TRP A 94 -6.28 -15.70 -2.89
C TRP A 94 -5.68 -14.32 -2.57
N GLN A 95 -6.13 -13.28 -3.27
CA GLN A 95 -5.64 -11.91 -3.09
C GLN A 95 -6.16 -11.22 -1.82
N ALA A 96 -7.25 -11.73 -1.23
CA ALA A 96 -7.88 -11.25 0.00
C ALA A 96 -7.59 -12.15 1.23
N ALA A 97 -6.65 -13.09 1.12
CA ALA A 97 -6.29 -13.99 2.21
C ALA A 97 -5.76 -13.24 3.45
N ASP A 98 -6.43 -13.40 4.60
CA ASP A 98 -5.92 -12.95 5.91
C ASP A 98 -4.88 -13.94 6.45
N ALA A 99 -5.08 -15.24 6.17
CA ALA A 99 -4.14 -16.32 6.49
C ALA A 99 -4.00 -17.33 5.34
N VAL A 100 -2.81 -17.91 5.21
CA VAL A 100 -2.54 -19.04 4.31
C VAL A 100 -1.91 -20.17 5.11
N CYS A 101 -2.59 -21.32 5.10
CA CYS A 101 -2.11 -22.58 5.66
C CYS A 101 -1.46 -23.39 4.54
N PHE A 102 -0.23 -23.83 4.77
CA PHE A 102 0.49 -24.73 3.86
C PHE A 102 0.67 -26.09 4.49
N ASP A 103 0.42 -27.15 3.72
CA ASP A 103 0.97 -28.46 4.02
C ASP A 103 2.50 -28.42 3.94
N VAL A 104 3.16 -29.23 4.76
CA VAL A 104 4.62 -29.18 4.85
C VAL A 104 5.26 -30.26 3.99
N ASP A 105 4.94 -31.51 4.27
CA ASP A 105 5.45 -32.69 3.58
C ASP A 105 4.94 -32.71 2.14
N CYS A 106 5.81 -33.05 1.17
CA CYS A 106 5.56 -32.99 -0.29
C CYS A 106 5.08 -31.64 -0.88
N THR A 107 4.75 -30.63 -0.06
CA THR A 107 4.26 -29.30 -0.47
C THR A 107 5.25 -28.16 -0.20
N LEU A 108 5.60 -27.84 1.06
CA LEU A 108 6.68 -26.87 1.34
C LEU A 108 8.06 -27.50 1.16
N VAL A 109 8.19 -28.78 1.48
CA VAL A 109 9.39 -29.60 1.24
C VAL A 109 9.14 -30.66 0.16
N LYS A 110 10.22 -31.13 -0.48
CA LYS A 110 10.19 -32.10 -1.58
C LYS A 110 9.71 -33.50 -1.18
N ASN A 111 10.06 -33.91 0.03
CA ASN A 111 9.92 -35.27 0.54
C ASN A 111 9.18 -35.27 1.89
N ASP A 112 8.45 -36.35 2.19
CA ASP A 112 7.91 -36.63 3.52
C ASP A 112 9.05 -36.72 4.56
N GLY A 113 8.88 -36.02 5.69
CA GLY A 113 9.90 -35.90 6.72
C GLY A 113 10.19 -37.20 7.46
N LEU A 114 9.22 -38.10 7.59
CA LEU A 114 9.38 -39.41 8.22
C LEU A 114 10.00 -40.42 7.27
N ASP A 115 9.65 -40.40 5.99
CA ASP A 115 10.24 -41.30 4.99
C ASP A 115 11.72 -40.96 4.74
N LEU A 116 12.06 -39.67 4.70
CA LEU A 116 13.46 -39.22 4.62
C LEU A 116 14.26 -39.57 5.90
N LEU A 117 13.61 -39.56 7.07
CA LEU A 117 14.22 -40.05 8.31
C LEU A 117 14.37 -41.59 8.29
N ALA A 118 13.41 -42.33 7.74
CA ALA A 118 13.47 -43.78 7.59
C ALA A 118 14.59 -44.21 6.64
N GLU A 119 14.83 -43.46 5.57
CA GLU A 119 16.00 -43.64 4.69
C GLU A 119 17.31 -43.39 5.45
N PHE A 120 17.41 -42.29 6.22
CA PHE A 120 18.59 -41.99 7.05
C PHE A 120 18.86 -43.07 8.11
N MET A 121 17.81 -43.63 8.71
CA MET A 121 17.89 -44.71 9.70
C MET A 121 18.08 -46.12 9.07
N GLY A 122 18.01 -46.24 7.73
CA GLY A 122 18.14 -47.52 7.03
C GLY A 122 16.94 -48.47 7.14
N VAL A 123 15.75 -47.97 7.49
CA VAL A 123 14.51 -48.74 7.72
C VAL A 123 13.38 -48.43 6.73
N ARG A 124 13.67 -47.69 5.65
CA ARG A 124 12.69 -47.21 4.65
C ARG A 124 11.69 -48.27 4.20
N ASP A 125 12.14 -49.42 3.73
CA ASP A 125 11.27 -50.48 3.18
C ASP A 125 10.26 -51.03 4.22
N GLN A 126 10.58 -50.94 5.53
CA GLN A 126 9.68 -51.34 6.62
C GLN A 126 8.60 -50.27 6.87
N VAL A 127 8.98 -48.99 6.78
CA VAL A 127 8.08 -47.83 6.90
C VAL A 127 7.12 -47.74 5.70
N GLU A 128 7.61 -47.98 4.49
CA GLU A 128 6.80 -48.07 3.26
C GLU A 128 5.72 -49.17 3.37
N ALA A 129 6.06 -50.34 3.94
CA ALA A 129 5.12 -51.43 4.15
C ALA A 129 3.96 -51.05 5.10
N VAL A 130 4.20 -50.20 6.10
CA VAL A 130 3.13 -49.67 6.98
C VAL A 130 2.26 -48.67 6.23
N MET A 131 2.86 -47.80 5.41
CA MET A 131 2.10 -46.84 4.58
C MET A 131 1.22 -47.54 3.54
N ALA A 132 1.67 -48.66 2.95
CA ALA A 132 0.86 -49.47 2.05
C ALA A 132 -0.42 -50.00 2.74
N LYS A 133 -0.30 -50.60 3.94
CA LYS A 133 -1.47 -51.06 4.73
C LYS A 133 -2.49 -49.93 4.96
N ARG A 134 -2.01 -48.70 5.22
CA ARG A 134 -2.87 -47.53 5.44
C ARG A 134 -3.59 -47.10 4.16
N LEU A 135 -2.90 -47.09 3.02
CA LEU A 135 -3.50 -46.77 1.71
C LEU A 135 -4.55 -47.83 1.29
N GLU A 136 -4.36 -49.08 1.71
CA GLU A 136 -5.36 -50.15 1.58
C GLU A 136 -6.53 -50.05 2.57
N GLY A 137 -6.51 -49.08 3.50
CA GLY A 137 -7.54 -48.91 4.55
C GLY A 137 -7.47 -49.94 5.69
N THR A 138 -6.37 -50.69 5.80
CA THR A 138 -6.22 -51.78 6.79
C THR A 138 -5.92 -51.27 8.20
N ILE A 139 -5.33 -50.08 8.34
CA ILE A 139 -4.99 -49.44 9.62
C ILE A 139 -5.34 -47.94 9.58
N SER A 140 -5.57 -47.36 10.76
CA SER A 140 -5.86 -45.92 10.92
C SER A 140 -4.62 -45.04 10.65
N LEU A 141 -4.80 -43.71 10.65
CA LEU A 141 -3.68 -42.75 10.57
C LEU A 141 -2.81 -42.82 11.82
N ASP A 142 -3.43 -42.87 12.99
CA ASP A 142 -2.77 -42.93 14.28
C ASP A 142 -2.03 -44.26 14.51
N ASP A 143 -2.65 -45.40 14.19
CA ASP A 143 -1.96 -46.71 14.20
C ASP A 143 -0.77 -46.70 13.23
N SER A 144 -0.92 -46.08 12.05
CA SER A 144 0.15 -45.98 11.05
C SER A 144 1.31 -45.10 11.54
N LEU A 145 1.05 -43.98 12.21
CA LEU A 145 2.10 -43.17 12.82
C LEU A 145 2.80 -43.90 13.96
N ASP A 146 2.06 -44.58 14.83
CA ASP A 146 2.62 -45.35 15.95
C ASP A 146 3.48 -46.54 15.48
N GLU A 147 3.02 -47.31 14.48
CA GLU A 147 3.83 -48.36 13.84
C GLU A 147 5.10 -47.77 13.19
N ARG A 148 5.01 -46.65 12.45
CA ARG A 148 6.18 -46.00 11.82
C ARG A 148 7.19 -45.52 12.88
N LEU A 149 6.76 -44.89 13.97
CA LEU A 149 7.65 -44.44 15.04
C LEU A 149 8.34 -45.61 15.77
N LYS A 150 7.63 -46.73 15.98
CA LYS A 150 8.21 -47.96 16.58
C LYS A 150 9.26 -48.63 15.68
N ILE A 151 9.11 -48.54 14.36
CA ILE A 151 10.09 -49.02 13.39
C ILE A 151 11.31 -48.09 13.33
N LEU A 152 11.10 -46.78 13.46
CA LEU A 152 12.18 -45.79 13.46
C LEU A 152 13.07 -45.88 14.72
N ASP A 153 12.48 -46.11 15.90
CA ASP A 153 13.12 -46.19 17.24
C ASP A 153 14.27 -45.18 17.45
N CYS A 154 14.10 -43.96 16.92
CA CYS A 154 15.18 -42.99 16.82
C CYS A 154 15.45 -42.27 18.15
N THR A 155 16.72 -41.90 18.38
CA THR A 155 17.12 -41.08 19.52
C THR A 155 17.08 -39.58 19.16
N PRO A 156 17.08 -38.68 20.17
CA PRO A 156 17.18 -37.24 19.91
C PRO A 156 18.46 -36.83 19.18
N GLU A 157 19.56 -37.56 19.37
CA GLU A 157 20.82 -37.32 18.65
C GLU A 157 20.72 -37.78 17.18
N ASP A 158 19.96 -38.83 16.88
CA ASP A 158 19.68 -39.24 15.49
C ASP A 158 18.90 -38.17 14.73
N ILE A 159 17.85 -37.60 15.35
CA ILE A 159 17.10 -36.48 14.77
C ILE A 159 18.00 -35.27 14.54
N LYS A 160 18.85 -34.94 15.51
CA LYS A 160 19.82 -33.83 15.40
C LYS A 160 20.85 -34.06 14.29
N ASN A 161 21.33 -35.29 14.12
CA ASN A 161 22.23 -35.67 13.03
C ASN A 161 21.52 -35.65 11.67
N PHE A 162 20.30 -36.18 11.58
CA PHE A 162 19.44 -36.13 10.41
C PHE A 162 19.17 -34.70 9.94
N LEU A 163 18.84 -33.78 10.85
CA LEU A 163 18.62 -32.36 10.54
C LEU A 163 19.90 -31.64 10.09
N LYS A 164 21.07 -32.11 10.54
CA LYS A 164 22.38 -31.59 10.14
C LYS A 164 22.80 -32.10 8.76
N THR A 165 22.45 -33.33 8.39
CA THR A 165 22.72 -33.90 7.06
C THR A 165 21.68 -33.48 6.02
N ASN A 166 20.45 -33.17 6.46
CA ASN A 166 19.33 -32.73 5.61
C ASN A 166 18.86 -31.31 6.03
N PRO A 167 19.67 -30.26 5.81
CA PRO A 167 19.34 -28.90 6.21
C PRO A 167 18.17 -28.33 5.39
N PRO A 168 17.42 -27.33 5.90
CA PRO A 168 16.20 -26.83 5.25
C PRO A 168 16.36 -26.44 3.78
N GLU A 169 17.46 -25.78 3.43
CA GLU A 169 17.74 -25.25 2.09
C GLU A 169 17.82 -26.32 0.99
N THR A 170 18.13 -27.59 1.30
CA THR A 170 18.10 -28.68 0.31
C THR A 170 16.69 -29.26 0.16
N ARG A 171 15.89 -29.23 1.23
CA ARG A 171 14.57 -29.86 1.34
C ARG A 171 13.43 -29.02 0.76
N ILE A 172 13.51 -27.70 0.83
CA ILE A 172 12.43 -26.77 0.45
C ILE A 172 12.22 -26.72 -1.08
N ASN A 173 10.96 -26.57 -1.52
CA ASN A 173 10.61 -26.39 -2.94
C ASN A 173 10.94 -24.99 -3.47
N GLU A 174 11.24 -24.88 -4.77
CA GLU A 174 11.54 -23.59 -5.40
C GLU A 174 10.33 -22.64 -5.35
N GLY A 175 10.59 -21.33 -5.26
CA GLY A 175 9.58 -20.27 -5.09
C GLY A 175 9.00 -20.11 -3.67
N VAL A 176 9.02 -21.15 -2.83
CA VAL A 176 8.42 -21.15 -1.47
C VAL A 176 8.92 -20.00 -0.59
N VAL A 177 10.24 -19.80 -0.54
CA VAL A 177 10.89 -18.78 0.29
C VAL A 177 10.38 -17.38 -0.08
N GLN A 178 10.34 -17.08 -1.38
CA GLN A 178 9.93 -15.80 -1.92
C GLN A 178 8.43 -15.55 -1.66
N LEU A 179 7.58 -16.57 -1.90
CA LEU A 179 6.15 -16.49 -1.63
C LEU A 179 5.84 -16.21 -0.16
N ILE A 180 6.44 -16.96 0.77
CA ILE A 180 6.20 -16.78 2.21
C ILE A 180 6.70 -15.42 2.70
N GLN A 181 7.86 -14.97 2.22
CA GLN A 181 8.36 -13.62 2.52
C GLN A 181 7.38 -12.54 2.04
N SER A 182 6.84 -12.67 0.82
CA SER A 182 5.82 -11.75 0.31
C SER A 182 4.51 -11.76 1.08
N LEU A 183 3.94 -12.94 1.36
CA LEU A 183 2.72 -13.06 2.17
C LEU A 183 2.90 -12.37 3.53
N ARG A 184 4.00 -12.65 4.23
CA ARG A 184 4.28 -12.05 5.54
C ARG A 184 4.54 -10.54 5.45
N ALA A 185 5.25 -10.06 4.43
CA ALA A 185 5.51 -8.63 4.23
C ALA A 185 4.26 -7.83 3.76
N ARG A 186 3.21 -8.53 3.30
CA ARG A 186 1.84 -8.04 3.08
C ARG A 186 0.98 -8.06 4.35
N GLY A 187 1.41 -8.74 5.41
CA GLY A 187 0.69 -8.90 6.68
C GLY A 187 -0.12 -10.19 6.81
N VAL A 188 -0.15 -11.02 5.75
CA VAL A 188 -0.85 -12.30 5.72
C VAL A 188 -0.20 -13.28 6.70
N GLN A 189 -1.02 -13.95 7.50
CA GLN A 189 -0.53 -14.90 8.50
C GLN A 189 -0.26 -16.25 7.86
N VAL A 190 1.01 -16.67 7.87
CA VAL A 190 1.43 -17.96 7.31
C VAL A 190 1.46 -19.01 8.41
N TYR A 191 0.85 -20.16 8.12
CA TYR A 191 0.83 -21.34 8.99
C TYR A 191 1.38 -22.57 8.26
N ALA A 192 2.02 -23.46 9.02
CA ALA A 192 2.48 -24.76 8.56
C ALA A 192 1.64 -25.84 9.26
N LEU A 193 0.83 -26.57 8.50
CA LEU A 193 -0.10 -27.61 9.00
C LEU A 193 0.36 -28.97 8.45
N SER A 194 0.79 -29.92 9.27
CA SER A 194 1.25 -31.23 8.78
C SER A 194 0.95 -32.37 9.76
N ALA A 195 0.73 -33.58 9.23
CA ALA A 195 0.60 -34.81 10.00
C ALA A 195 1.96 -35.42 10.43
N GLY A 196 3.07 -34.84 9.98
CA GLY A 196 4.43 -35.11 10.43
C GLY A 196 4.75 -34.46 11.79
N PHE A 197 6.03 -34.43 12.15
CA PHE A 197 6.49 -34.12 13.51
C PHE A 197 7.25 -32.80 13.63
N ARG A 198 6.86 -31.96 14.60
CA ARG A 198 7.48 -30.64 14.86
C ARG A 198 9.00 -30.71 15.02
N GLU A 199 9.52 -31.80 15.57
CA GLU A 199 10.95 -32.06 15.74
C GLU A 199 11.70 -31.98 14.40
N ILE A 200 11.09 -32.46 13.31
CA ILE A 200 11.63 -32.45 11.94
C ILE A 200 11.29 -31.15 11.18
N LEU A 201 10.15 -30.53 11.48
CA LEU A 201 9.59 -29.40 10.74
C LEU A 201 10.02 -28.03 11.28
N ASN A 202 10.30 -27.90 12.58
CA ASN A 202 10.67 -26.62 13.20
C ASN A 202 11.89 -25.92 12.55
N PRO A 203 12.96 -26.62 12.11
CA PRO A 203 14.06 -25.99 11.39
C PRO A 203 13.64 -25.41 10.04
N VAL A 204 12.74 -26.10 9.32
CA VAL A 204 12.17 -25.63 8.03
C VAL A 204 11.29 -24.41 8.26
N ALA A 205 10.35 -24.48 9.21
CA ALA A 205 9.51 -23.35 9.58
C ALA A 205 10.34 -22.11 9.98
N LYS A 206 11.39 -22.30 10.79
CA LYS A 206 12.33 -21.24 11.19
C LYS A 206 13.09 -20.64 9.99
N TYR A 207 13.55 -21.47 9.05
CA TYR A 207 14.22 -21.01 7.83
C TYR A 207 13.28 -20.17 6.94
N LEU A 208 12.01 -20.59 6.80
CA LEU A 208 10.95 -19.83 6.14
C LEU A 208 10.45 -18.61 6.94
N GLY A 209 10.93 -18.44 8.17
CA GLY A 209 10.53 -17.38 9.10
C GLY A 209 9.12 -17.55 9.68
N ILE A 210 8.48 -18.70 9.50
CA ILE A 210 7.19 -19.02 10.12
C ILE A 210 7.39 -19.11 11.64
N PRO A 211 6.62 -18.37 12.46
CA PRO A 211 6.70 -18.47 13.92
C PRO A 211 6.38 -19.88 14.40
N SER A 212 7.04 -20.37 15.46
CA SER A 212 6.76 -21.69 16.04
C SER A 212 5.34 -21.82 16.62
N SER A 213 4.68 -20.69 16.94
CA SER A 213 3.25 -20.63 17.28
C SER A 213 2.32 -20.94 16.12
N ASN A 214 2.81 -20.85 14.88
CA ASN A 214 2.07 -21.05 13.65
C ASN A 214 2.39 -22.41 13.00
N VAL A 215 3.13 -23.28 13.69
CA VAL A 215 3.38 -24.67 13.30
C VAL A 215 2.39 -25.56 14.04
N ILE A 216 1.44 -26.13 13.30
CA ILE A 216 0.43 -27.07 13.80
C ILE A 216 0.79 -28.44 13.23
N ALA A 217 1.47 -29.25 14.02
CA ALA A 217 1.92 -30.58 13.66
C ALA A 217 2.07 -31.45 14.90
N ASN A 218 2.19 -32.76 14.72
CA ASN A 218 2.31 -33.72 15.81
C ASN A 218 3.63 -33.53 16.57
N ARG A 219 3.68 -34.00 17.82
CA ARG A 219 4.90 -34.01 18.64
C ARG A 219 5.33 -35.41 19.01
N MET A 220 6.61 -35.68 18.88
CA MET A 220 7.22 -36.88 19.44
C MET A 220 7.22 -36.83 20.97
N ASN A 221 6.72 -37.89 21.61
CA ASN A 221 6.73 -38.04 23.06
C ASN A 221 8.00 -38.78 23.50
N TRP A 222 8.82 -38.11 24.29
CA TRP A 222 10.09 -38.65 24.79
C TRP A 222 9.98 -39.12 26.24
N GLN A 223 10.64 -40.22 26.55
CA GLN A 223 11.08 -40.50 27.91
C GLN A 223 12.21 -39.53 28.26
N TRP A 224 12.15 -38.94 29.45
CA TRP A 224 13.15 -38.01 29.97
C TRP A 224 13.95 -38.69 31.09
N ASP A 225 15.23 -38.32 31.20
CA ASP A 225 16.09 -38.72 32.30
C ASP A 225 15.97 -37.70 33.45
N ASP A 226 15.58 -38.16 34.63
CA ASP A 226 15.29 -37.30 35.79
C ASP A 226 16.53 -36.63 36.40
N GLU A 227 17.75 -37.12 36.11
CA GLU A 227 19.00 -36.56 36.65
C GLU A 227 19.61 -35.49 35.73
N THR A 228 19.51 -35.69 34.42
CA THR A 228 20.07 -34.82 33.38
C THR A 228 19.06 -33.84 32.79
N GLY A 229 17.76 -34.18 32.80
CA GLY A 229 16.70 -33.42 32.16
C GLY A 229 16.70 -33.53 30.63
N GLU A 230 17.42 -34.50 30.06
CA GLU A 230 17.51 -34.73 28.61
C GLU A 230 16.56 -35.85 28.14
N PRO A 231 16.05 -35.79 26.89
CA PRO A 231 15.26 -36.87 26.31
C PRO A 231 16.16 -38.07 25.97
N THR A 232 15.65 -39.29 26.18
CA THR A 232 16.42 -40.53 26.03
C THR A 232 15.85 -41.50 25.01
N LYS A 233 14.57 -41.83 25.10
CA LYS A 233 13.89 -42.79 24.21
C LYS A 233 12.56 -42.24 23.68
N LEU A 234 12.26 -42.51 22.42
CA LEU A 234 10.97 -42.26 21.81
C LEU A 234 9.90 -43.23 22.36
N MET A 235 8.79 -42.70 22.87
CA MET A 235 7.71 -43.46 23.50
C MET A 235 6.40 -43.47 22.68
N GLY A 236 6.32 -42.68 21.61
CA GLY A 236 5.12 -42.47 20.79
C GLY A 236 4.95 -40.99 20.43
N PHE A 237 3.72 -40.50 20.37
CA PHE A 237 3.42 -39.11 20.04
C PHE A 237 2.21 -38.54 20.81
N ASP A 238 2.06 -37.22 20.77
CA ASP A 238 0.99 -36.49 21.44
C ASP A 238 -0.33 -36.58 20.65
N MET A 239 -1.21 -37.46 21.11
CA MET A 239 -2.57 -37.66 20.59
C MET A 239 -3.53 -36.48 20.85
N SER A 240 -3.10 -35.41 21.53
CA SER A 240 -3.90 -34.18 21.71
C SER A 240 -3.64 -33.11 20.64
N GLU A 241 -2.63 -33.29 19.79
CA GLU A 241 -2.37 -32.44 18.63
C GLU A 241 -3.42 -32.71 17.54
N PRO A 242 -4.05 -31.69 16.91
CA PRO A 242 -5.16 -31.91 15.97
C PRO A 242 -4.80 -32.85 14.81
N THR A 243 -3.59 -32.71 14.27
CA THR A 243 -3.08 -33.48 13.12
C THR A 243 -2.71 -34.94 13.44
N SER A 244 -3.04 -35.43 14.64
CA SER A 244 -2.89 -36.85 15.01
C SER A 244 -3.98 -37.72 14.39
N SER A 245 -5.14 -37.14 14.06
CA SER A 245 -6.30 -37.81 13.47
C SER A 245 -6.51 -37.42 12.00
N GLY A 246 -7.36 -38.18 11.30
CA GLY A 246 -7.65 -37.97 9.88
C GLY A 246 -8.20 -36.57 9.55
N SER A 247 -9.08 -36.05 10.40
CA SER A 247 -9.75 -34.75 10.27
C SER A 247 -8.94 -33.55 10.80
N GLY A 248 -7.67 -33.76 11.17
CA GLY A 248 -6.89 -32.80 11.93
C GLY A 248 -6.60 -31.45 11.27
N LYS A 249 -6.47 -31.41 9.93
CA LYS A 249 -6.26 -30.17 9.15
C LYS A 249 -7.53 -29.28 9.14
N PRO A 250 -8.74 -29.79 8.81
CA PRO A 250 -10.00 -29.07 9.03
C PRO A 250 -10.17 -28.51 10.45
N GLU A 251 -9.95 -29.34 11.48
CA GLU A 251 -10.10 -28.94 12.88
C GLU A 251 -9.12 -27.84 13.29
N ALA A 252 -7.88 -27.90 12.81
CA ALA A 252 -6.88 -26.85 13.01
C ALA A 252 -7.33 -25.50 12.43
N ILE A 253 -7.89 -25.47 11.22
CA ILE A 253 -8.38 -24.25 10.57
C ILE A 253 -9.63 -23.70 11.27
N ALA A 254 -10.58 -24.56 11.65
CA ALA A 254 -11.74 -24.15 12.44
C ALA A 254 -11.32 -23.49 13.77
N LYS A 255 -10.30 -24.04 14.43
CA LYS A 255 -9.71 -23.45 15.65
C LYS A 255 -9.00 -22.11 15.39
N LEU A 256 -8.36 -21.92 14.23
CA LEU A 256 -7.77 -20.63 13.84
C LEU A 256 -8.85 -19.56 13.68
N ARG A 257 -9.98 -19.85 13.00
CA ARG A 257 -11.12 -18.91 12.89
C ARG A 257 -11.75 -18.56 14.23
N GLN A 258 -11.86 -19.52 15.14
CA GLN A 258 -12.36 -19.27 16.50
C GLN A 258 -11.40 -18.40 17.34
N THR A 259 -10.11 -18.42 17.03
CA THR A 259 -9.06 -17.72 17.81
C THR A 259 -8.75 -16.32 17.27
N PHE A 260 -8.83 -16.14 15.95
CA PHE A 260 -8.39 -14.93 15.25
C PHE A 260 -9.48 -14.40 14.30
N PRO A 261 -9.60 -13.07 14.12
CA PRO A 261 -10.61 -12.46 13.26
C PRO A 261 -10.20 -12.52 11.77
N TYR A 262 -9.90 -13.73 11.27
CA TYR A 262 -9.63 -13.99 9.86
C TYR A 262 -10.96 -14.17 9.13
N ASN A 263 -11.20 -13.36 8.11
CA ASN A 263 -12.33 -13.52 7.20
C ASN A 263 -11.98 -14.62 6.18
N THR A 264 -10.78 -14.53 5.62
CA THR A 264 -10.34 -15.41 4.52
C THR A 264 -9.16 -16.28 4.94
N ILE A 265 -9.30 -17.60 4.85
CA ILE A 265 -8.23 -18.59 5.05
C ILE A 265 -8.11 -19.48 3.81
N VAL A 266 -6.89 -19.55 3.25
CA VAL A 266 -6.55 -20.43 2.12
C VAL A 266 -5.75 -21.63 2.62
N MET A 267 -6.05 -22.83 2.10
CA MET A 267 -5.23 -24.03 2.26
C MET A 267 -4.45 -24.33 0.98
N VAL A 268 -3.18 -24.71 1.10
CA VAL A 268 -2.31 -25.14 -0.01
C VAL A 268 -1.68 -26.48 0.34
N GLY A 269 -1.86 -27.52 -0.49
CA GLY A 269 -1.33 -28.87 -0.20
C GLY A 269 -1.47 -29.85 -1.37
N ASP A 270 -0.74 -30.97 -1.32
CA ASP A 270 -0.79 -32.03 -2.34
C ASP A 270 -1.66 -33.25 -1.95
N GLY A 271 -2.13 -33.31 -0.70
CA GLY A 271 -2.82 -34.46 -0.11
C GLY A 271 -4.35 -34.36 -0.09
N VAL A 272 -5.01 -35.52 0.06
CA VAL A 272 -6.47 -35.61 0.24
C VAL A 272 -6.90 -34.96 1.56
N THR A 273 -6.09 -35.07 2.61
CA THR A 273 -6.28 -34.37 3.90
C THR A 273 -6.28 -32.85 3.78
N ASP A 274 -5.75 -32.31 2.69
CA ASP A 274 -5.65 -30.88 2.40
C ASP A 274 -6.86 -30.41 1.60
N LEU A 275 -7.33 -31.26 0.68
CA LEU A 275 -8.63 -31.13 0.04
C LEU A 275 -9.78 -31.22 1.06
N GLU A 276 -9.64 -32.02 2.11
CA GLU A 276 -10.61 -32.09 3.20
C GLU A 276 -10.66 -30.79 4.04
N ALA A 277 -9.59 -29.97 4.04
CA ALA A 277 -9.50 -28.76 4.86
C ALA A 277 -10.54 -27.66 4.54
N VAL A 278 -11.18 -27.75 3.37
CA VAL A 278 -12.30 -26.89 2.93
C VAL A 278 -13.67 -27.53 3.16
N ASN A 279 -13.74 -28.75 3.70
CA ASN A 279 -14.99 -29.38 4.11
C ASN A 279 -15.55 -28.70 5.37
N SER A 280 -16.85 -28.37 5.35
CA SER A 280 -17.54 -27.68 6.44
C SER A 280 -18.19 -28.61 7.48
N GLU A 281 -18.10 -29.94 7.31
CA GLU A 281 -18.65 -30.93 8.25
C GLU A 281 -18.02 -30.84 9.65
N TYR A 282 -16.79 -30.32 9.76
CA TYR A 282 -16.03 -30.18 11.02
C TYR A 282 -16.04 -28.73 11.57
N GLY A 283 -16.76 -27.80 10.94
CA GLY A 283 -16.81 -26.38 11.29
C GLY A 283 -16.55 -25.48 10.09
N GLU A 284 -16.18 -24.21 10.32
CA GLU A 284 -15.77 -23.32 9.23
C GLU A 284 -14.32 -23.65 8.80
N GLY A 285 -14.18 -24.46 7.74
CA GLY A 285 -12.90 -24.80 7.12
C GLY A 285 -12.26 -23.62 6.35
N ALA A 286 -11.29 -23.91 5.48
CA ALA A 286 -10.74 -22.91 4.56
C ALA A 286 -11.78 -22.48 3.51
N ASP A 287 -11.67 -21.26 2.97
CA ASP A 287 -12.55 -20.77 1.90
C ASP A 287 -12.12 -21.34 0.54
N LEU A 288 -10.80 -21.54 0.37
CA LEU A 288 -10.15 -21.94 -0.88
C LEU A 288 -9.11 -23.04 -0.62
N PHE A 289 -9.11 -24.08 -1.47
CA PHE A 289 -8.06 -25.10 -1.52
C PHE A 289 -7.31 -25.03 -2.84
N ILE A 290 -5.99 -24.85 -2.72
CA ILE A 290 -5.04 -24.85 -3.82
C ILE A 290 -4.25 -26.17 -3.80
N GLY A 291 -4.48 -27.01 -4.81
CA GLY A 291 -3.76 -28.26 -4.96
C GLY A 291 -2.36 -28.02 -5.52
N TYR A 292 -1.33 -28.55 -4.85
CA TYR A 292 0.05 -28.50 -5.31
C TYR A 292 0.46 -29.83 -5.95
N GLY A 293 0.90 -29.80 -7.20
CA GLY A 293 1.31 -30.98 -7.97
C GLY A 293 2.81 -31.11 -8.20
N GLY A 294 3.64 -30.20 -7.66
CA GLY A 294 5.04 -30.06 -8.06
C GLY A 294 5.94 -31.26 -7.75
N ASN A 295 5.66 -32.00 -6.67
CA ASN A 295 6.38 -33.23 -6.30
C ASN A 295 5.55 -34.49 -6.61
N LEU A 296 4.29 -34.52 -6.18
CA LEU A 296 3.39 -35.66 -6.35
C LEU A 296 2.05 -35.17 -6.91
N GLN A 297 1.52 -35.88 -7.91
CA GLN A 297 0.22 -35.59 -8.51
C GLN A 297 -0.78 -36.67 -8.12
N ARG A 298 -1.85 -36.28 -7.42
CA ARG A 298 -2.92 -37.18 -6.98
C ARG A 298 -4.21 -36.83 -7.72
N ASN A 299 -4.83 -37.80 -8.39
CA ASN A 299 -6.02 -37.56 -9.23
C ASN A 299 -7.16 -36.89 -8.45
N GLU A 300 -7.43 -37.32 -7.21
CA GLU A 300 -8.48 -36.74 -6.36
C GLU A 300 -8.22 -35.27 -6.02
N VAL A 301 -6.97 -34.90 -5.75
CA VAL A 301 -6.56 -33.52 -5.46
C VAL A 301 -6.60 -32.66 -6.73
N MET A 302 -6.19 -33.21 -7.87
CA MET A 302 -6.34 -32.57 -9.18
C MET A 302 -7.81 -32.29 -9.53
N LEU A 303 -8.71 -33.20 -9.15
CA LEU A 303 -10.17 -33.12 -9.37
C LEU A 303 -10.88 -32.17 -8.39
N GLY A 304 -10.44 -32.15 -7.13
CA GLY A 304 -11.10 -31.40 -6.05
C GLY A 304 -10.54 -29.99 -5.79
N ALA A 305 -9.34 -29.68 -6.26
CA ALA A 305 -8.74 -28.36 -6.06
C ALA A 305 -9.46 -27.26 -6.84
N ASP A 306 -9.70 -26.12 -6.17
CA ASP A 306 -10.28 -24.93 -6.79
C ASP A 306 -9.28 -24.30 -7.78
N TRP A 307 -7.99 -24.43 -7.49
CA TRP A 307 -6.88 -24.13 -8.38
C TRP A 307 -5.73 -25.13 -8.17
N PHE A 308 -5.20 -25.69 -9.25
CA PHE A 308 -4.10 -26.66 -9.22
C PHE A 308 -2.82 -26.09 -9.84
N ILE A 309 -1.74 -26.01 -9.04
CA ILE A 309 -0.43 -25.44 -9.42
C ILE A 309 0.67 -26.51 -9.51
N MET A 310 1.71 -26.25 -10.30
CA MET A 310 2.97 -27.03 -10.32
C MET A 310 4.08 -26.29 -9.58
N HIS A 311 4.08 -24.95 -9.64
CA HIS A 311 5.16 -24.11 -9.14
C HIS A 311 4.60 -23.00 -8.24
N PHE A 312 5.27 -22.70 -7.13
CA PHE A 312 4.85 -21.61 -6.22
C PHE A 312 4.93 -20.23 -6.88
N ASP A 313 5.70 -20.09 -7.95
CA ASP A 313 5.74 -18.91 -8.82
C ASP A 313 4.37 -18.56 -9.41
N GLU A 314 3.46 -19.54 -9.59
CA GLU A 314 2.09 -19.30 -10.06
C GLU A 314 1.28 -18.52 -9.01
N LEU A 315 1.38 -18.91 -7.73
CA LEU A 315 0.78 -18.18 -6.60
C LEU A 315 1.38 -16.80 -6.43
N PHE A 316 2.70 -16.72 -6.53
CA PHE A 316 3.47 -15.49 -6.41
C PHE A 316 3.16 -14.48 -7.53
N ALA A 317 3.00 -14.96 -8.76
CA ALA A 317 2.57 -14.14 -9.89
C ALA A 317 1.14 -13.61 -9.68
N ALA A 318 0.24 -14.43 -9.12
CA ALA A 318 -1.16 -14.08 -8.85
C ALA A 318 -1.40 -13.15 -7.65
N LEU A 319 -0.38 -12.87 -6.81
CA LEU A 319 -0.49 -11.90 -5.73
C LEU A 319 -0.87 -10.50 -6.25
N LYS A 320 -1.86 -9.85 -5.61
CA LYS A 320 -2.34 -8.52 -6.02
C LYS A 320 -1.19 -7.51 -5.99
N ARG A 321 -0.91 -6.86 -7.12
CA ARG A 321 0.05 -5.76 -7.25
C ARG A 321 -0.71 -4.47 -7.52
N ARG A 322 -0.48 -3.43 -6.73
CA ARG A 322 -1.16 -2.13 -6.88
C ARG A 322 -0.61 -1.38 -8.09
N LYS A 323 -1.47 -1.11 -9.07
CA LYS A 323 -1.13 -0.32 -10.27
C LYS A 323 -0.99 1.16 -9.91
N VAL A 324 0.13 1.77 -10.31
CA VAL A 324 0.44 3.18 -10.03
C VAL A 324 0.26 4.01 -11.29
N ALA A 325 -0.46 5.12 -11.17
CA ALA A 325 -0.60 6.15 -12.19
C ALA A 325 -0.02 7.48 -11.70
N MET A 326 1.00 8.00 -12.38
CA MET A 326 1.56 9.33 -12.15
C MET A 326 0.83 10.35 -13.03
N VAL A 327 0.05 11.22 -12.41
CA VAL A 327 -0.66 12.32 -13.06
C VAL A 327 0.24 13.56 -13.03
N GLY A 328 1.11 13.68 -14.05
CA GLY A 328 1.99 14.82 -14.26
C GLY A 328 3.39 14.41 -14.77
N ALA A 329 4.04 15.31 -15.53
CA ALA A 329 5.37 15.06 -16.13
C ALA A 329 6.35 16.24 -16.04
N GLY A 330 6.13 17.15 -15.08
CA GLY A 330 7.12 18.20 -14.77
C GLY A 330 8.27 17.68 -13.89
N ALA A 331 9.28 18.52 -13.64
CA ALA A 331 10.51 18.13 -12.92
C ALA A 331 10.28 17.34 -11.62
N MET A 332 9.35 17.78 -10.76
CA MET A 332 9.04 17.08 -9.51
C MET A 332 8.33 15.73 -9.74
N ALA A 333 7.50 15.62 -10.78
CA ALA A 333 6.89 14.33 -11.13
C ALA A 333 7.96 13.36 -11.64
N CYS A 334 8.93 13.83 -12.44
CA CYS A 334 10.07 13.04 -12.87
C CYS A 334 10.96 12.60 -11.70
N ALA A 335 11.23 13.48 -10.73
CA ALA A 335 11.98 13.13 -9.53
C ALA A 335 11.22 12.12 -8.64
N ALA A 336 9.91 12.26 -8.50
CA ALA A 336 9.06 11.30 -7.79
C ALA A 336 9.00 9.93 -8.50
N MET A 337 8.93 9.93 -9.84
CA MET A 337 9.07 8.73 -10.68
C MET A 337 10.41 8.05 -10.45
N HIS A 338 11.53 8.78 -10.48
CA HIS A 338 12.86 8.25 -10.22
C HIS A 338 12.96 7.55 -8.85
N VAL A 339 12.53 8.23 -7.78
CA VAL A 339 12.50 7.69 -6.42
C VAL A 339 11.68 6.41 -6.33
N MET A 340 10.42 6.44 -6.78
CA MET A 340 9.57 5.24 -6.68
C MET A 340 9.99 4.15 -7.68
N GLY A 341 10.53 4.50 -8.84
CA GLY A 341 11.04 3.56 -9.84
C GLY A 341 12.12 2.64 -9.28
N GLN A 342 12.94 3.13 -8.36
CA GLN A 342 13.89 2.31 -7.60
C GLN A 342 13.19 1.33 -6.64
N ASN A 343 12.14 1.77 -5.92
CA ASN A 343 11.35 0.90 -5.04
C ASN A 343 10.50 -0.13 -5.81
N LEU A 344 10.05 0.21 -7.02
CA LEU A 344 9.28 -0.66 -7.91
C LEU A 344 10.15 -1.72 -8.60
N ASN A 345 11.43 -1.40 -8.84
CA ASN A 345 12.42 -2.32 -9.41
C ASN A 345 13.26 -3.04 -8.34
N GLY A 346 13.16 -2.63 -7.07
CA GLY A 346 14.05 -3.03 -5.99
C GLY A 346 13.53 -4.17 -5.12
N ASP A 347 14.27 -4.44 -4.05
CA ASP A 347 14.10 -5.58 -3.14
C ASP A 347 12.87 -5.51 -2.21
N ASP A 348 11.72 -4.90 -2.60
CA ASP A 348 10.51 -4.95 -1.77
C ASP A 348 10.07 -6.41 -1.59
N PRO A 349 10.25 -7.01 -0.40
CA PRO A 349 9.96 -8.42 -0.21
C PRO A 349 8.45 -8.69 -0.33
N ALA A 350 7.60 -7.67 -0.24
CA ALA A 350 6.15 -7.77 -0.42
C ALA A 350 5.70 -7.71 -1.89
N GLN A 351 6.54 -7.19 -2.80
CA GLN A 351 6.19 -6.78 -4.16
C GLN A 351 4.79 -6.14 -4.25
N LEU A 352 4.54 -5.09 -3.47
CA LEU A 352 3.18 -4.55 -3.31
C LEU A 352 2.63 -3.82 -4.54
N PHE A 353 3.50 -3.46 -5.47
CA PHE A 353 3.20 -2.55 -6.57
C PHE A 353 3.45 -3.21 -7.93
N ASP A 354 2.72 -2.78 -8.94
CA ASP A 354 3.05 -3.10 -10.33
C ASP A 354 4.18 -2.17 -10.78
N ALA A 355 5.26 -2.73 -11.30
CA ALA A 355 6.40 -1.95 -11.79
C ALA A 355 6.07 -1.17 -13.08
N ASN A 356 5.01 -1.54 -13.80
CA ASN A 356 4.52 -0.80 -14.96
C ASN A 356 3.76 0.45 -14.51
N VAL A 357 4.41 1.60 -14.56
CA VAL A 357 3.82 2.90 -14.19
C VAL A 357 3.42 3.67 -15.44
N LYS A 358 2.14 4.04 -15.52
CA LYS A 358 1.68 5.01 -16.51
C LYS A 358 1.92 6.44 -15.99
N MET A 359 2.52 7.28 -16.82
CA MET A 359 2.87 8.66 -16.51
C MET A 359 2.18 9.62 -17.47
N TRP A 360 1.16 10.33 -16.99
CA TRP A 360 0.42 11.28 -17.79
C TRP A 360 1.20 12.57 -18.03
N LEU A 361 1.25 12.98 -19.29
CA LEU A 361 1.76 14.27 -19.75
C LEU A 361 0.75 14.97 -20.65
N HIS A 362 0.81 16.31 -20.67
CA HIS A 362 0.31 17.05 -21.82
C HIS A 362 1.35 16.95 -22.93
N ASP A 363 1.03 16.17 -23.97
CA ASP A 363 2.00 15.83 -24.99
C ASP A 363 2.39 17.03 -25.85
N SER A 364 3.64 17.05 -26.29
CA SER A 364 4.23 18.13 -27.07
C SER A 364 5.45 17.62 -27.81
N GLU A 365 5.70 18.14 -29.01
CA GLU A 365 6.96 17.89 -29.70
C GLU A 365 8.16 18.39 -28.87
N PHE A 366 9.25 17.62 -28.89
CA PHE A 366 10.55 17.97 -28.35
C PHE A 366 11.62 17.41 -29.30
N GLU A 367 12.49 18.28 -29.82
CA GLU A 367 13.58 17.94 -30.76
C GLU A 367 13.15 17.14 -32.03
N GLY A 368 11.86 17.21 -32.38
CA GLY A 368 11.29 16.57 -33.58
C GLY A 368 10.53 15.26 -33.32
N GLU A 369 10.51 14.78 -32.07
CA GLU A 369 9.73 13.62 -31.64
C GLU A 369 8.60 14.02 -30.68
N MET A 370 7.59 13.17 -30.51
CA MET A 370 6.60 13.33 -29.44
C MET A 370 7.26 13.01 -28.10
N LEU A 371 7.13 13.90 -27.11
CA LEU A 371 7.77 13.72 -25.80
C LEU A 371 7.30 12.43 -25.09
N SER A 372 6.08 11.97 -25.36
CA SER A 372 5.56 10.68 -24.88
C SER A 372 6.38 9.48 -25.42
N ASP A 373 6.65 9.45 -26.72
CA ASP A 373 7.46 8.40 -27.35
C ASP A 373 8.91 8.44 -26.84
N THR A 374 9.52 9.63 -26.79
CA THR A 374 10.89 9.80 -26.27
C THR A 374 11.03 9.34 -24.82
N ILE A 375 10.08 9.69 -23.92
CA ILE A 375 10.10 9.21 -22.53
C ILE A 375 9.88 7.70 -22.47
N THR A 376 8.97 7.16 -23.26
CA THR A 376 8.67 5.71 -23.26
C THR A 376 9.83 4.89 -23.80
N MET A 377 10.59 5.40 -24.77
CA MET A 377 11.78 4.75 -25.33
C MET A 377 13.00 4.89 -24.40
N THR A 378 13.31 6.11 -23.94
CA THR A 378 14.55 6.41 -23.21
C THR A 378 14.45 6.22 -21.69
N LYS A 379 13.23 6.12 -21.16
CA LYS A 379 12.92 6.15 -19.71
C LYS A 379 13.44 7.41 -19.00
N MET A 380 13.64 8.52 -19.73
CA MET A 380 14.10 9.81 -19.22
C MET A 380 13.22 10.94 -19.77
N ASN A 381 13.13 12.06 -19.06
CA ASN A 381 12.41 13.25 -19.53
C ASN A 381 13.41 14.38 -19.85
N PRO A 382 13.90 14.49 -21.11
CA PRO A 382 14.95 15.44 -21.46
C PRO A 382 14.53 16.90 -21.28
N LYS A 383 13.23 17.20 -21.37
CA LYS A 383 12.66 18.55 -21.27
C LYS A 383 12.57 19.07 -19.83
N TYR A 384 12.22 18.21 -18.87
CA TYR A 384 11.90 18.64 -17.50
C TYR A 384 12.83 18.12 -16.41
N LEU A 385 13.56 17.02 -16.63
CA LEU A 385 14.58 16.52 -15.71
C LEU A 385 15.65 15.71 -16.49
N PRO A 386 16.51 16.38 -17.29
CA PRO A 386 17.48 15.70 -18.14
C PRO A 386 18.50 14.89 -17.34
N GLY A 387 18.89 13.73 -17.87
CA GLY A 387 19.90 12.85 -17.28
C GLY A 387 19.41 11.96 -16.14
N VAL A 388 18.11 11.94 -15.82
CA VAL A 388 17.53 11.16 -14.71
C VAL A 388 16.55 10.10 -15.23
N THR A 389 16.82 8.84 -14.90
CA THR A 389 15.99 7.68 -15.28
C THR A 389 14.75 7.57 -14.39
N LEU A 390 13.57 7.44 -14.99
CA LEU A 390 12.26 7.48 -14.31
C LEU A 390 11.79 6.12 -13.76
N GLY A 391 12.50 5.03 -14.09
CA GLY A 391 12.12 3.64 -13.81
C GLY A 391 11.92 2.85 -15.12
N GLU A 392 12.46 1.64 -15.18
CA GLU A 392 12.62 0.87 -16.43
C GLU A 392 11.29 0.53 -17.13
N LYS A 393 10.21 0.36 -16.36
CA LYS A 393 8.87 0.04 -16.87
C LYS A 393 7.92 1.25 -16.92
N THR A 394 8.47 2.47 -16.90
CA THR A 394 7.71 3.69 -17.15
C THR A 394 7.16 3.72 -18.57
N VAL A 395 5.89 4.09 -18.71
CA VAL A 395 5.21 4.36 -19.98
C VAL A 395 4.59 5.75 -19.91
N ALA A 396 4.95 6.64 -20.83
CA ALA A 396 4.34 7.96 -20.92
C ALA A 396 3.01 7.86 -21.70
N GLU A 397 1.93 8.37 -21.11
CA GLU A 397 0.57 8.17 -21.60
C GLU A 397 -0.10 9.54 -21.82
N PRO A 398 -0.30 10.00 -23.08
CA PRO A 398 -0.88 11.30 -23.34
C PRO A 398 -2.38 11.39 -22.96
N ASN A 399 -3.10 10.26 -22.90
CA ASN A 399 -4.51 10.21 -22.55
C ASN A 399 -4.70 10.03 -21.03
N LEU A 400 -5.14 11.11 -20.36
CA LEU A 400 -5.40 11.12 -18.91
C LEU A 400 -6.31 9.98 -18.44
N LEU A 401 -7.30 9.56 -19.24
CA LEU A 401 -8.23 8.50 -18.85
C LEU A 401 -7.57 7.12 -18.93
N GLU A 402 -6.81 6.84 -19.98
CA GLU A 402 -6.07 5.58 -20.09
C GLU A 402 -4.90 5.51 -19.09
N CYS A 403 -4.35 6.65 -18.66
CA CYS A 403 -3.33 6.70 -17.62
C CYS A 403 -3.85 6.24 -16.24
N VAL A 404 -5.06 6.67 -15.84
CA VAL A 404 -5.64 6.32 -14.53
C VAL A 404 -6.45 5.03 -14.55
N LYS A 405 -6.70 4.46 -15.74
CA LYS A 405 -7.51 3.26 -15.93
C LYS A 405 -6.92 2.10 -15.14
N ASP A 406 -7.79 1.46 -14.35
CA ASP A 406 -7.48 0.35 -13.44
C ASP A 406 -6.43 0.66 -12.36
N ALA A 407 -6.05 1.93 -12.16
CA ALA A 407 -5.03 2.31 -11.19
C ALA A 407 -5.56 2.22 -9.74
N ASP A 408 -4.84 1.49 -8.88
CA ASP A 408 -5.08 1.43 -7.44
C ASP A 408 -4.52 2.67 -6.71
N ILE A 409 -3.50 3.31 -7.30
CA ILE A 409 -2.78 4.44 -6.73
C ILE A 409 -2.68 5.55 -7.77
N ILE A 410 -3.13 6.77 -7.42
CA ILE A 410 -3.08 7.94 -8.31
C ILE A 410 -2.26 9.07 -7.65
N ILE A 411 -1.11 9.39 -8.24
CA ILE A 411 -0.21 10.43 -7.76
C ILE A 411 -0.47 11.72 -8.55
N PHE A 412 -0.89 12.80 -7.90
CA PHE A 412 -1.10 14.10 -8.54
C PHE A 412 0.14 14.99 -8.37
N CYS A 413 0.84 15.28 -9.47
CA CYS A 413 2.03 16.13 -9.48
C CYS A 413 2.05 17.11 -10.68
N VAL A 414 0.95 17.86 -10.84
CA VAL A 414 0.80 18.93 -11.85
C VAL A 414 0.78 20.33 -11.19
N PRO A 415 1.02 21.41 -11.95
CA PRO A 415 0.72 22.78 -11.50
C PRO A 415 -0.74 22.92 -11.02
N HIS A 416 -0.97 23.58 -9.87
CA HIS A 416 -2.27 23.53 -9.16
C HIS A 416 -3.44 24.12 -9.96
N GLN A 417 -3.17 25.08 -10.85
CA GLN A 417 -4.17 25.66 -11.74
C GLN A 417 -4.88 24.63 -12.63
N PHE A 418 -4.25 23.48 -12.92
CA PHE A 418 -4.81 22.44 -13.78
C PHE A 418 -5.62 21.38 -13.02
N ILE A 419 -5.35 21.18 -11.72
CA ILE A 419 -5.97 20.12 -10.88
C ILE A 419 -7.49 20.08 -11.03
N HIS A 420 -8.17 21.23 -10.96
CA HIS A 420 -9.63 21.28 -11.04
C HIS A 420 -10.18 20.77 -12.39
N GLY A 421 -9.52 21.16 -13.49
CA GLY A 421 -9.89 20.71 -14.83
C GLY A 421 -9.64 19.22 -15.03
N MET A 422 -8.61 18.67 -14.37
CA MET A 422 -8.31 17.23 -14.39
C MET A 422 -9.30 16.45 -13.54
N CYS A 423 -9.56 16.87 -12.30
CA CYS A 423 -10.58 16.25 -11.44
C CYS A 423 -11.94 16.20 -12.14
N LYS A 424 -12.36 17.27 -12.85
CA LYS A 424 -13.60 17.27 -13.66
C LYS A 424 -13.63 16.17 -14.73
N LYS A 425 -12.49 15.84 -15.37
CA LYS A 425 -12.42 14.79 -16.41
C LYS A 425 -12.47 13.37 -15.82
N LEU A 426 -12.03 13.22 -14.57
CA LEU A 426 -11.84 11.96 -13.83
C LEU A 426 -13.05 11.51 -12.99
N VAL A 427 -14.05 12.39 -12.75
CA VAL A 427 -15.27 12.03 -12.00
C VAL A 427 -15.93 10.79 -12.62
N GLY A 428 -16.13 9.75 -11.80
CA GLY A 428 -16.76 8.49 -12.23
C GLY A 428 -15.92 7.64 -13.19
N LYS A 429 -14.60 7.85 -13.25
CA LYS A 429 -13.66 7.14 -14.16
C LYS A 429 -12.38 6.65 -13.49
N ILE A 430 -12.37 6.61 -12.16
CA ILE A 430 -11.32 5.99 -11.35
C ILE A 430 -11.95 4.85 -10.55
N LYS A 431 -11.15 3.91 -10.09
CA LYS A 431 -11.63 2.84 -9.21
C LYS A 431 -12.14 3.41 -7.88
N GLU A 432 -13.19 2.80 -7.32
CA GLU A 432 -13.78 3.25 -6.05
C GLU A 432 -12.86 3.00 -4.84
N ASP A 433 -12.02 1.96 -4.90
CA ASP A 433 -11.01 1.60 -3.89
C ASP A 433 -9.63 2.26 -4.12
N ALA A 434 -9.50 3.14 -5.12
CA ALA A 434 -8.25 3.84 -5.40
C ALA A 434 -7.86 4.81 -4.26
N ILE A 435 -6.55 4.94 -4.04
CA ILE A 435 -5.99 5.92 -3.09
C ILE A 435 -5.16 6.97 -3.83
N ALA A 436 -5.21 8.22 -3.37
CA ALA A 436 -4.51 9.33 -4.01
C ALA A 436 -3.43 9.94 -3.10
N ILE A 437 -2.42 10.55 -3.72
CA ILE A 437 -1.48 11.45 -3.04
C ILE A 437 -1.18 12.67 -3.90
N SER A 438 -1.17 13.85 -3.29
CA SER A 438 -0.81 15.11 -3.97
C SER A 438 0.60 15.55 -3.61
N LEU A 439 1.45 15.73 -4.63
CA LEU A 439 2.74 16.44 -4.56
C LEU A 439 2.59 17.90 -5.02
N THR A 440 1.40 18.28 -5.51
CA THR A 440 1.10 19.62 -5.99
C THR A 440 1.04 20.62 -4.84
N LYS A 441 1.94 21.61 -4.88
CA LYS A 441 2.00 22.75 -3.95
C LYS A 441 1.20 23.93 -4.54
N GLY A 442 0.17 24.38 -3.84
CA GLY A 442 -0.79 25.39 -4.30
C GLY A 442 -2.19 25.16 -3.72
N MET A 443 -3.09 26.13 -3.86
CA MET A 443 -4.49 26.00 -3.47
C MET A 443 -5.40 26.65 -4.51
N ARG A 444 -6.71 26.43 -4.44
CA ARG A 444 -7.68 27.17 -5.27
C ARG A 444 -8.50 28.10 -4.41
N VAL A 445 -8.65 29.34 -4.85
CA VAL A 445 -9.54 30.32 -4.21
C VAL A 445 -10.76 30.57 -5.08
N ARG A 446 -11.91 30.69 -4.42
CA ARG A 446 -13.24 30.89 -5.01
C ARG A 446 -14.15 31.60 -4.01
N ALA A 447 -15.33 31.99 -4.46
CA ALA A 447 -16.40 32.52 -3.61
C ALA A 447 -16.85 31.54 -2.50
N ASP A 448 -16.66 30.22 -2.65
CA ASP A 448 -16.88 29.22 -1.59
C ASP A 448 -15.69 29.05 -0.62
N GLY A 449 -14.63 29.85 -0.79
CA GLY A 449 -13.45 29.89 0.08
C GLY A 449 -12.19 29.27 -0.51
N PRO A 450 -11.06 29.29 0.24
CA PRO A 450 -9.88 28.52 -0.09
C PRO A 450 -10.16 27.02 -0.05
N GLN A 451 -9.62 26.29 -1.03
CA GLN A 451 -9.65 24.84 -1.08
C GLN A 451 -8.27 24.28 -1.41
N LEU A 452 -7.77 23.41 -0.54
CA LEU A 452 -6.53 22.65 -0.78
C LEU A 452 -6.69 21.65 -1.93
N VAL A 453 -5.58 21.22 -2.55
CA VAL A 453 -5.59 20.25 -3.64
C VAL A 453 -6.04 18.88 -3.15
N SER A 454 -5.55 18.40 -2.00
CA SER A 454 -6.02 17.13 -1.40
C SER A 454 -7.53 17.15 -1.12
N GLN A 455 -8.03 18.26 -0.56
CA GLN A 455 -9.46 18.46 -0.31
C GLN A 455 -10.28 18.53 -1.60
N MET A 456 -9.71 19.06 -2.68
CA MET A 456 -10.35 19.10 -4.00
C MET A 456 -10.47 17.70 -4.60
N ILE A 457 -9.39 16.92 -4.55
CA ILE A 457 -9.35 15.51 -4.98
C ILE A 457 -10.40 14.71 -4.21
N ARG A 458 -10.37 14.75 -2.87
CA ARG A 458 -11.35 14.06 -2.00
C ARG A 458 -12.80 14.43 -2.34
N LYS A 459 -13.09 15.73 -2.42
CA LYS A 459 -14.46 16.24 -2.65
C LYS A 459 -15.00 15.91 -4.05
N MET A 460 -14.13 15.87 -5.07
CA MET A 460 -14.56 15.68 -6.47
C MET A 460 -14.49 14.23 -6.94
N LEU A 461 -13.56 13.44 -6.41
CA LEU A 461 -13.28 12.08 -6.88
C LEU A 461 -13.68 10.98 -5.88
N GLY A 462 -14.06 11.33 -4.65
CA GLY A 462 -14.56 10.38 -3.65
C GLY A 462 -13.47 9.56 -2.92
N VAL A 463 -12.22 9.64 -3.36
CA VAL A 463 -11.09 8.88 -2.81
C VAL A 463 -10.37 9.60 -1.66
N ASP A 464 -9.72 8.83 -0.78
CA ASP A 464 -8.82 9.39 0.22
C ASP A 464 -7.56 9.97 -0.47
N CYS A 465 -7.09 11.12 0.00
CA CYS A 465 -5.92 11.78 -0.57
C CYS A 465 -4.94 12.20 0.53
N CYS A 466 -3.75 11.59 0.50
CA CYS A 466 -2.59 12.05 1.26
C CYS A 466 -1.91 13.24 0.53
N VAL A 467 -0.88 13.82 1.16
CA VAL A 467 0.01 14.81 0.54
C VAL A 467 1.46 14.43 0.77
N LEU A 468 2.36 14.75 -0.18
CA LEU A 468 3.80 14.66 0.01
C LEU A 468 4.41 16.05 -0.10
N MET A 469 5.01 16.52 0.99
CA MET A 469 5.49 17.89 1.16
C MET A 469 6.83 17.91 1.92
N GLY A 470 7.77 18.72 1.48
CA GLY A 470 9.12 18.79 2.06
C GLY A 470 10.05 19.69 1.24
N ALA A 471 11.30 19.83 1.70
CA ALA A 471 12.36 20.59 1.03
C ALA A 471 12.86 19.90 -0.25
N ASN A 472 11.97 19.78 -1.23
CA ASN A 472 12.13 18.87 -2.37
C ASN A 472 12.53 19.63 -3.64
N ILE A 473 13.83 19.86 -3.84
CA ILE A 473 14.38 20.40 -5.10
C ILE A 473 14.57 19.23 -6.07
N ALA A 474 13.77 19.19 -7.14
CA ALA A 474 13.68 18.05 -8.05
C ALA A 474 15.02 17.62 -8.68
N SER A 475 15.93 18.56 -8.96
CA SER A 475 17.26 18.26 -9.50
C SER A 475 18.21 17.64 -8.48
N GLU A 476 18.06 17.95 -7.19
CA GLU A 476 18.88 17.39 -6.11
C GLU A 476 18.41 15.96 -5.80
N ILE A 477 17.08 15.73 -5.81
CA ILE A 477 16.48 14.39 -5.70
C ILE A 477 16.89 13.50 -6.87
N GLY A 478 16.88 14.02 -8.10
CA GLY A 478 17.36 13.31 -9.29
C GLY A 478 18.88 13.08 -9.33
N GLN A 479 19.63 13.64 -8.39
CA GLN A 479 21.06 13.40 -8.14
C GLN A 479 21.27 12.56 -6.87
N GLU A 480 20.22 11.95 -6.33
CA GLU A 480 20.22 11.14 -5.10
C GLU A 480 20.80 11.87 -3.87
N GLN A 481 20.68 13.21 -3.83
CA GLN A 481 21.10 13.99 -2.68
C GLN A 481 20.10 13.85 -1.53
N LEU A 482 20.63 13.71 -0.30
CA LEU A 482 19.85 13.52 0.91
C LEU A 482 18.76 14.59 1.05
N THR A 483 17.51 14.13 1.00
CA THR A 483 16.30 14.94 1.01
C THR A 483 15.30 14.33 2.00
N GLU A 484 14.57 15.17 2.72
CA GLU A 484 13.47 14.74 3.58
C GLU A 484 12.11 15.21 3.01
N ALA A 485 11.11 14.34 3.13
CA ALA A 485 9.72 14.64 2.85
C ALA A 485 8.80 14.20 4.00
N VAL A 486 7.62 14.81 4.07
CA VAL A 486 6.52 14.40 4.92
C VAL A 486 5.38 13.87 4.06
N ILE A 487 4.88 12.68 4.43
CA ILE A 487 3.62 12.14 3.94
C ILE A 487 2.53 12.56 4.93
N GLY A 488 1.84 13.65 4.61
CA GLY A 488 0.70 14.15 5.38
C GLY A 488 -0.53 13.29 5.09
N TYR A 489 -1.19 12.75 6.12
CA TYR A 489 -2.29 11.79 5.95
C TYR A 489 -3.54 12.09 6.77
N TYR A 490 -4.64 11.46 6.34
CA TYR A 490 -5.90 11.35 7.08
C TYR A 490 -6.15 9.88 7.48
N ASN A 491 -5.90 8.93 6.57
CA ASN A 491 -5.83 7.50 6.87
C ASN A 491 -4.36 7.06 7.00
N ARG A 492 -3.99 6.48 8.16
CA ARG A 492 -2.62 6.04 8.44
C ARG A 492 -2.19 4.84 7.58
N ASP A 493 -3.11 3.97 7.20
CA ASP A 493 -2.77 2.77 6.42
C ASP A 493 -2.47 3.11 4.97
N ASN A 494 -3.17 4.09 4.39
CA ASN A 494 -2.80 4.70 3.11
C ASN A 494 -1.40 5.35 3.19
N ALA A 495 -1.08 6.02 4.30
CA ALA A 495 0.25 6.61 4.51
C ALA A 495 1.38 5.57 4.53
N LYS A 496 1.15 4.39 5.12
CA LYS A 496 2.13 3.28 5.08
C LYS A 496 2.39 2.79 3.66
N ILE A 497 1.37 2.74 2.80
CA ILE A 497 1.51 2.35 1.39
C ILE A 497 2.36 3.40 0.66
N PHE A 498 2.07 4.68 0.83
CA PHE A 498 2.88 5.74 0.22
C PHE A 498 4.31 5.81 0.77
N HIS A 499 4.52 5.50 2.05
CA HIS A 499 5.87 5.38 2.62
C HIS A 499 6.65 4.25 1.95
N LYS A 500 6.08 3.05 1.77
CA LYS A 500 6.74 1.98 1.01
C LYS A 500 7.02 2.34 -0.45
N LEU A 501 6.23 3.25 -1.04
CA LEU A 501 6.42 3.68 -2.43
C LEU A 501 7.55 4.71 -2.60
N PHE A 502 7.70 5.64 -1.66
CA PHE A 502 8.63 6.77 -1.79
C PHE A 502 9.87 6.74 -0.89
N ASP A 503 9.87 6.02 0.24
CA ASP A 503 10.99 6.05 1.18
C ASP A 503 12.26 5.40 0.59
N ARG A 504 13.39 6.07 0.73
CA ARG A 504 14.74 5.64 0.26
C ARG A 504 15.80 6.19 1.21
N ASP A 505 16.99 5.60 1.19
CA ASP A 505 18.15 6.05 1.99
C ASP A 505 18.53 7.53 1.74
N TYR A 506 18.26 8.06 0.54
CA TYR A 506 18.43 9.48 0.20
C TYR A 506 17.13 10.30 0.18
N PHE A 507 15.96 9.66 0.30
CA PHE A 507 14.65 10.32 0.25
C PHE A 507 13.76 9.86 1.41
N ILE A 508 14.03 10.42 2.59
CA ILE A 508 13.46 9.95 3.86
C ILE A 508 12.04 10.51 4.03
N CYS A 509 11.06 9.62 4.25
CA CYS A 509 9.63 9.94 4.25
C CYS A 509 8.97 9.83 5.64
N ASN A 510 8.84 10.95 6.36
CA ASN A 510 8.16 10.99 7.65
C ASN A 510 6.62 11.01 7.53
N MET A 511 5.91 10.10 8.19
CA MET A 511 4.44 10.07 8.19
C MET A 511 3.85 11.05 9.22
N LEU A 512 3.05 12.02 8.77
CA LEU A 512 2.48 13.08 9.62
C LEU A 512 0.93 13.09 9.62
N PRO A 513 0.25 12.97 10.78
CA PRO A 513 -1.21 13.11 10.88
C PRO A 513 -1.66 14.59 10.86
N ASP A 514 -1.24 15.35 9.84
CA ASP A 514 -1.69 16.72 9.56
C ASP A 514 -1.46 17.07 8.07
N ALA A 515 -2.24 16.45 7.18
CA ALA A 515 -2.22 16.78 5.76
C ALA A 515 -2.54 18.26 5.46
N PRO A 516 -3.54 18.91 6.09
CA PRO A 516 -3.80 20.35 5.88
C PRO A 516 -2.60 21.22 6.26
N GLY A 517 -1.93 20.93 7.38
CA GLY A 517 -0.74 21.64 7.83
C GLY A 517 0.40 21.55 6.83
N ALA A 518 0.75 20.32 6.42
CA ALA A 518 1.82 20.08 5.46
C ALA A 518 1.57 20.77 4.10
N GLU A 519 0.34 20.67 3.57
CA GLU A 519 -0.04 21.24 2.28
C GLU A 519 -0.11 22.77 2.30
N MET A 520 -0.59 23.36 3.40
CA MET A 520 -0.58 24.81 3.59
C MET A 520 0.84 25.37 3.67
N CYS A 521 1.77 24.68 4.36
CA CYS A 521 3.17 25.09 4.39
C CYS A 521 3.81 25.05 2.99
N GLY A 522 3.62 23.95 2.26
CA GLY A 522 4.12 23.80 0.88
C GLY A 522 3.57 24.86 -0.09
N THR A 523 2.35 25.33 0.16
CA THR A 523 1.68 26.40 -0.60
C THR A 523 2.22 27.79 -0.25
N LEU A 524 2.11 28.19 1.03
CA LEU A 524 2.34 29.57 1.48
C LEU A 524 3.81 30.01 1.44
N LYS A 525 4.76 29.07 1.58
CA LYS A 525 6.20 29.35 1.50
C LYS A 525 6.60 30.10 0.22
N ASN A 526 5.87 29.89 -0.88
CA ASN A 526 6.22 30.47 -2.17
C ASN A 526 6.08 32.00 -2.16
N ILE A 527 5.12 32.55 -1.40
CA ILE A 527 4.96 34.00 -1.19
C ILE A 527 6.17 34.55 -0.42
N ILE A 528 6.60 33.84 0.62
CA ILE A 528 7.74 34.24 1.45
C ILE A 528 9.04 34.18 0.63
N ALA A 529 9.17 33.21 -0.27
CA ALA A 529 10.30 33.10 -1.20
C ALA A 529 10.33 34.25 -2.23
N ILE A 530 9.19 34.75 -2.70
CA ILE A 530 9.13 36.00 -3.48
C ILE A 530 9.67 37.17 -2.65
N GLY A 531 9.19 37.35 -1.40
CA GLY A 531 9.69 38.39 -0.49
C GLY A 531 11.19 38.29 -0.22
N ALA A 532 11.71 37.08 -0.05
CA ALA A 532 13.13 36.80 0.12
C ALA A 532 13.97 37.11 -1.14
N GLY A 533 13.42 36.84 -2.34
CA GLY A 533 14.04 37.23 -3.60
C GLY A 533 14.07 38.74 -3.83
N ILE A 534 13.00 39.46 -3.48
CA ILE A 534 13.00 40.94 -3.52
C ILE A 534 14.10 41.50 -2.61
N VAL A 535 14.29 40.94 -1.41
CA VAL A 535 15.40 41.28 -0.50
C VAL A 535 16.78 41.05 -1.14
N ASP A 536 16.97 39.93 -1.85
CA ASP A 536 18.22 39.64 -2.57
C ASP A 536 18.46 40.66 -3.70
N GLY A 537 17.44 40.94 -4.51
CA GLY A 537 17.53 41.86 -5.66
C GLY A 537 17.71 43.33 -5.28
N LEU A 538 17.26 43.72 -4.08
CA LEU A 538 17.52 45.04 -3.49
C LEU A 538 18.86 45.11 -2.73
N GLY A 539 19.61 44.01 -2.60
CA GLY A 539 20.89 43.97 -1.90
C GLY A 539 20.82 44.17 -0.38
N LEU A 540 19.67 43.91 0.26
CA LEU A 540 19.41 44.24 1.67
C LEU A 540 20.08 43.29 2.69
N GLY A 541 20.79 42.26 2.24
CA GLY A 541 21.62 41.38 3.06
C GLY A 541 20.88 40.28 3.85
N SER A 542 21.68 39.37 4.43
CA SER A 542 21.19 38.14 5.07
C SER A 542 20.30 38.37 6.30
N ASN A 543 20.61 39.37 7.13
CA ASN A 543 19.81 39.69 8.32
C ASN A 543 18.38 40.12 7.94
N SER A 544 18.24 40.94 6.90
CA SER A 544 16.93 41.35 6.35
C SER A 544 16.17 40.14 5.80
N LYS A 545 16.86 39.25 5.09
CA LYS A 545 16.29 38.00 4.56
C LYS A 545 15.77 37.08 5.66
N ALA A 546 16.56 36.88 6.71
CA ALA A 546 16.17 36.10 7.89
C ALA A 546 14.96 36.72 8.61
N ALA A 547 14.89 38.06 8.70
CA ALA A 547 13.72 38.75 9.26
C ALA A 547 12.45 38.50 8.43
N ILE A 548 12.51 38.58 7.10
CA ILE A 548 11.39 38.25 6.20
C ILE A 548 10.97 36.79 6.34
N MET A 549 11.91 35.85 6.36
CA MET A 549 11.62 34.42 6.54
C MET A 549 10.93 34.15 7.90
N ARG A 550 11.39 34.78 8.98
CA ARG A 550 10.81 34.65 10.32
C ARG A 550 9.42 35.29 10.43
N ILE A 551 9.19 36.43 9.78
CA ILE A 551 7.85 37.04 9.68
C ILE A 551 6.93 36.10 8.88
N GLY A 552 7.40 35.61 7.72
CA GLY A 552 6.66 34.72 6.85
C GLY A 552 6.26 33.42 7.52
N LEU A 553 7.17 32.74 8.23
CA LEU A 553 6.84 31.53 9.00
C LEU A 553 5.74 31.80 10.04
N SER A 554 5.77 32.98 10.68
CA SER A 554 4.74 33.39 11.65
C SER A 554 3.39 33.68 10.97
N GLU A 555 3.38 34.34 9.81
CA GLU A 555 2.15 34.60 9.05
C GLU A 555 1.59 33.32 8.43
N MET A 556 2.45 32.44 7.92
CA MET A 556 2.11 31.09 7.44
C MET A 556 1.41 30.28 8.52
N ARG A 557 2.01 30.18 9.72
CA ARG A 557 1.38 29.51 10.88
C ARG A 557 0.03 30.12 11.24
N LYS A 558 -0.04 31.45 11.32
CA LYS A 558 -1.27 32.15 11.70
C LYS A 558 -2.39 31.96 10.65
N PHE A 559 -2.06 32.06 9.37
CA PHE A 559 -3.02 31.95 8.26
C PHE A 559 -3.55 30.53 8.14
N SER A 560 -2.67 29.53 8.20
CA SER A 560 -3.02 28.11 8.24
C SER A 560 -4.04 27.81 9.34
N LYS A 561 -3.78 28.24 10.59
CA LYS A 561 -4.69 27.97 11.72
C LYS A 561 -5.98 28.79 11.67
N ALA A 562 -5.98 29.96 11.02
CA ALA A 562 -7.17 30.78 10.82
C ALA A 562 -8.13 30.23 9.74
N LEU A 563 -7.64 29.37 8.84
CA LEU A 563 -8.45 28.63 7.88
C LEU A 563 -8.79 27.21 8.33
N TYR A 564 -7.83 26.53 8.97
CA TYR A 564 -7.95 25.14 9.43
C TYR A 564 -7.49 25.04 10.90
N PRO A 565 -8.40 25.24 11.88
CA PRO A 565 -8.06 25.27 13.31
C PRO A 565 -7.45 23.97 13.86
N THR A 566 -7.57 22.86 13.15
CA THR A 566 -7.00 21.55 13.51
C THR A 566 -5.50 21.43 13.22
N ILE A 567 -4.89 22.38 12.51
CA ILE A 567 -3.47 22.35 12.17
C ILE A 567 -2.61 22.47 13.44
N ARG A 568 -1.63 21.57 13.55
CA ARG A 568 -0.73 21.42 14.70
C ARG A 568 0.46 22.36 14.60
N ASP A 569 0.98 22.83 15.73
CA ASP A 569 2.09 23.79 15.73
C ASP A 569 3.43 23.12 15.40
N GLU A 570 3.53 21.83 15.71
CA GLU A 570 4.68 20.95 15.43
C GLU A 570 4.90 20.80 13.92
N THR A 571 3.83 20.84 13.11
CA THR A 571 3.89 20.69 11.64
C THR A 571 4.69 21.81 10.94
N PHE A 572 4.88 22.95 11.60
CA PHE A 572 5.73 24.03 11.08
C PHE A 572 7.23 23.80 11.33
N LEU A 573 7.59 22.85 12.20
CA LEU A 573 8.97 22.45 12.50
C LEU A 573 9.46 21.27 11.64
N GLU A 574 8.51 20.50 11.07
CA GLU A 574 8.77 19.43 10.11
C GLU A 574 9.39 19.93 8.79
N THR A 575 9.94 19.02 7.98
CA THR A 575 10.53 19.35 6.65
C THR A 575 9.55 20.10 5.73
N CYS A 576 8.26 19.77 5.76
CA CYS A 576 7.23 20.48 4.99
C CYS A 576 7.04 21.95 5.41
N GLY A 577 7.41 22.31 6.64
CA GLY A 577 7.31 23.64 7.22
C GLY A 577 8.58 24.46 7.03
N VAL A 578 9.44 24.47 8.07
CA VAL A 578 10.60 25.35 8.13
C VAL A 578 11.71 24.98 7.12
N ALA A 579 11.94 23.69 6.85
CA ALA A 579 13.00 23.28 5.93
C ALA A 579 12.64 23.65 4.47
N ASP A 580 11.43 23.33 4.02
CA ASP A 580 10.96 23.69 2.67
C ASP A 580 10.92 25.21 2.48
N LEU A 581 10.56 25.98 3.52
CA LEU A 581 10.67 27.43 3.52
C LEU A 581 12.13 27.90 3.32
N ILE A 582 13.08 27.36 4.09
CA ILE A 582 14.51 27.70 3.97
C ILE A 582 15.03 27.37 2.57
N ALA A 583 14.88 26.12 2.13
CA ALA A 583 15.35 25.67 0.81
C ALA A 583 14.77 26.53 -0.32
N THR A 584 13.48 26.88 -0.25
CA THR A 584 12.84 27.74 -1.29
C THR A 584 13.33 29.18 -1.24
N CYS A 585 13.60 29.75 -0.06
CA CYS A 585 14.12 31.11 0.10
C CYS A 585 15.60 31.27 -0.31
N TYR A 586 16.36 30.18 -0.42
CA TYR A 586 17.76 30.21 -0.87
C TYR A 586 17.97 29.66 -2.29
N GLY A 587 17.44 28.48 -2.62
CA GLY A 587 17.60 27.82 -3.93
C GLY A 587 16.38 27.87 -4.87
N GLY A 588 15.21 28.30 -4.37
CA GLY A 588 13.95 28.17 -5.12
C GLY A 588 13.79 29.09 -6.33
N ARG A 589 13.08 28.60 -7.36
CA ARG A 589 12.68 29.36 -8.57
C ARG A 589 11.96 30.67 -8.23
N ASN A 590 11.07 30.67 -7.23
CA ASN A 590 10.37 31.87 -6.77
C ASN A 590 11.35 32.97 -6.33
N ARG A 591 12.37 32.61 -5.53
CA ARG A 591 13.42 33.53 -5.10
C ARG A 591 14.24 34.05 -6.28
N LYS A 592 14.67 33.16 -7.20
CA LYS A 592 15.44 33.53 -8.41
C LYS A 592 14.69 34.55 -9.29
N CYS A 593 13.42 34.30 -9.61
CA CYS A 593 12.63 35.21 -10.44
C CYS A 593 12.35 36.55 -9.73
N ALA A 594 12.08 36.53 -8.42
CA ALA A 594 11.82 37.75 -7.65
C ALA A 594 13.07 38.61 -7.42
N GLU A 595 14.25 38.01 -7.32
CA GLU A 595 15.54 38.71 -7.32
C GLU A 595 15.77 39.45 -8.63
N GLU A 596 15.61 38.77 -9.77
CA GLU A 596 15.81 39.40 -11.08
C GLU A 596 14.74 40.48 -11.36
N TRP A 597 13.50 40.23 -10.96
CA TRP A 597 12.43 41.22 -11.02
C TRP A 597 12.79 42.48 -10.24
N ALA A 598 13.22 42.34 -8.97
CA ALA A 598 13.60 43.49 -8.15
C ALA A 598 14.84 44.23 -8.70
N ARG A 599 15.84 43.51 -9.24
CA ARG A 599 16.99 44.14 -9.94
C ARG A 599 16.55 44.99 -11.12
N SER A 600 15.68 44.47 -11.98
CA SER A 600 15.18 45.19 -13.16
C SER A 600 14.44 46.50 -12.81
N HIS A 601 13.77 46.53 -11.65
CA HIS A 601 13.11 47.72 -11.14
C HIS A 601 14.10 48.74 -10.57
N VAL A 602 15.19 48.29 -9.95
CA VAL A 602 16.27 49.17 -9.45
C VAL A 602 17.13 49.71 -10.59
N SER A 603 17.38 48.93 -11.66
CA SER A 603 18.17 49.35 -12.82
C SER A 603 17.47 50.35 -13.74
N GLY A 604 16.20 50.69 -13.48
CA GLY A 604 15.41 51.59 -14.32
C GLY A 604 14.88 50.96 -15.60
N THR A 605 14.89 49.63 -15.72
CA THR A 605 14.35 48.88 -16.86
C THR A 605 13.38 47.80 -16.37
N PRO A 606 12.18 48.17 -15.84
CA PRO A 606 11.27 47.24 -15.19
C PRO A 606 10.81 46.12 -16.12
N ARG A 607 10.89 44.88 -15.66
CA ARG A 607 10.41 43.68 -16.36
C ARG A 607 9.21 43.07 -15.63
N THR A 608 8.28 42.47 -16.35
CA THR A 608 7.17 41.75 -15.72
C THR A 608 7.62 40.36 -15.25
N PHE A 609 6.88 39.77 -14.30
CA PHE A 609 7.11 38.38 -13.91
C PHE A 609 6.86 37.37 -15.04
N ASN A 610 6.05 37.72 -16.05
CA ASN A 610 5.83 36.87 -17.21
C ASN A 610 7.08 36.79 -18.10
N ASP A 611 7.71 37.94 -18.39
CA ASP A 611 8.95 38.01 -19.18
C ASP A 611 10.09 37.24 -18.50
N ILE A 612 10.10 37.22 -17.16
CA ILE A 612 11.11 36.55 -16.34
C ILE A 612 10.80 35.04 -16.20
N GLU A 613 9.53 34.63 -16.15
CA GLU A 613 9.13 33.22 -16.23
C GLU A 613 9.56 32.62 -17.58
N GLU A 614 9.26 33.30 -18.69
CA GLU A 614 9.55 32.81 -20.03
C GLU A 614 11.06 32.65 -20.26
N GLU A 615 11.87 33.65 -19.89
CA GLU A 615 13.33 33.60 -20.03
C GLU A 615 14.00 32.60 -19.07
N LEU A 616 13.69 32.65 -17.77
CA LEU A 616 14.51 31.96 -16.75
C LEU A 616 14.05 30.54 -16.41
N LEU A 617 12.81 30.16 -16.76
CA LEU A 617 12.19 28.91 -16.32
C LEU A 617 11.94 27.88 -17.44
N GLY A 618 12.19 28.21 -18.71
CA GLY A 618 12.18 27.24 -19.81
C GLY A 618 10.85 26.47 -19.95
N GLY A 619 9.72 27.16 -19.75
CA GLY A 619 8.39 26.56 -19.78
C GLY A 619 7.90 25.97 -18.44
N GLN A 620 8.71 25.97 -17.37
CA GLN A 620 8.21 25.71 -16.01
C GLN A 620 7.44 26.93 -15.46
N LYS A 621 6.49 26.71 -14.55
CA LYS A 621 5.61 27.77 -14.02
C LYS A 621 6.03 28.31 -12.65
N LEU A 622 5.96 29.63 -12.52
CA LEU A 622 6.21 30.42 -11.32
C LEU A 622 4.94 30.48 -10.45
N GLN A 623 4.95 29.79 -9.31
CA GLN A 623 3.75 29.61 -8.49
C GLN A 623 3.55 30.72 -7.44
N GLY A 624 4.63 31.36 -6.96
CA GLY A 624 4.54 32.31 -5.85
C GLY A 624 3.71 33.56 -6.12
N THR A 625 3.69 34.04 -7.37
CA THR A 625 2.87 35.19 -7.79
C THR A 625 1.38 34.84 -7.81
N LEU A 626 1.02 33.68 -8.37
CA LEU A 626 -0.35 33.15 -8.35
C LEU A 626 -0.84 32.94 -6.91
N THR A 627 -0.04 32.25 -6.08
CA THR A 627 -0.40 32.00 -4.68
C THR A 627 -0.52 33.30 -3.88
N ALA A 628 0.29 34.33 -4.15
CA ALA A 628 0.18 35.63 -3.49
C ALA A 628 -1.13 36.35 -3.84
N ASN A 629 -1.58 36.28 -5.10
CA ASN A 629 -2.87 36.82 -5.52
C ASN A 629 -4.04 36.05 -4.86
N GLU A 630 -4.01 34.72 -4.92
CA GLU A 630 -5.00 33.84 -4.29
C GLU A 630 -5.10 34.07 -2.76
N VAL A 631 -3.97 34.14 -2.05
CA VAL A 631 -3.95 34.44 -0.61
C VAL A 631 -4.50 35.84 -0.33
N TYR A 632 -4.14 36.84 -1.14
CA TYR A 632 -4.62 38.20 -0.94
C TYR A 632 -6.12 38.34 -1.14
N GLU A 633 -6.74 37.64 -2.10
CA GLU A 633 -8.21 37.60 -2.25
C GLU A 633 -8.90 37.18 -0.94
N ILE A 634 -8.37 36.17 -0.24
CA ILE A 634 -8.89 35.72 1.06
C ILE A 634 -8.68 36.78 2.14
N ILE A 635 -7.50 37.41 2.16
CA ILE A 635 -7.14 38.46 3.12
C ILE A 635 -8.08 39.66 2.97
N GLU A 636 -8.30 40.13 1.74
CA GLU A 636 -9.18 41.27 1.41
C GLU A 636 -10.64 40.95 1.72
N MET A 637 -11.14 39.76 1.32
CA MET A 637 -12.51 39.31 1.66
C MET A 637 -12.79 39.22 3.16
N ARG A 638 -11.74 39.08 4.00
CA ARG A 638 -11.86 38.97 5.47
C ARG A 638 -11.42 40.23 6.23
N GLY A 639 -10.93 41.27 5.55
CA GLY A 639 -10.39 42.48 6.19
C GLY A 639 -9.12 42.21 7.03
N TRP A 640 -8.28 41.29 6.57
CA TRP A 640 -7.10 40.77 7.29
C TRP A 640 -5.77 41.41 6.83
N GLU A 641 -5.78 42.48 6.05
CA GLU A 641 -4.58 43.07 5.43
C GLU A 641 -3.52 43.48 6.46
N LEU A 642 -3.97 44.02 7.59
CA LEU A 642 -3.11 44.41 8.71
C LEU A 642 -2.71 43.23 9.62
N GLU A 643 -3.39 42.09 9.48
CA GLU A 643 -3.14 40.86 10.23
C GLU A 643 -2.06 39.98 9.58
N TYR A 644 -1.83 40.15 8.27
CA TYR A 644 -0.82 39.47 7.45
C TYR A 644 -0.01 40.50 6.62
N PRO A 645 0.80 41.35 7.29
CA PRO A 645 1.46 42.48 6.64
C PRO A 645 2.52 42.08 5.60
N LEU A 646 3.24 40.97 5.76
CA LEU A 646 4.18 40.48 4.74
C LEU A 646 3.43 39.98 3.51
N PHE A 647 2.43 39.10 3.67
CA PHE A 647 1.66 38.59 2.52
C PHE A 647 0.99 39.75 1.74
N THR A 648 0.39 40.70 2.46
CA THR A 648 -0.18 41.92 1.88
C THR A 648 0.87 42.77 1.16
N THR A 649 2.05 42.97 1.75
CA THR A 649 3.13 43.78 1.13
C THR A 649 3.69 43.10 -0.11
N VAL A 650 3.95 41.79 -0.07
CA VAL A 650 4.42 41.03 -1.24
C VAL A 650 3.41 41.11 -2.38
N TYR A 651 2.12 40.86 -2.10
CA TYR A 651 1.05 41.02 -3.09
C TYR A 651 1.02 42.43 -3.71
N ARG A 652 1.14 43.47 -2.89
CA ARG A 652 1.12 44.86 -3.38
C ARG A 652 2.36 45.19 -4.22
N ILE A 653 3.54 44.66 -3.87
CA ILE A 653 4.76 44.86 -4.65
C ILE A 653 4.66 44.19 -6.03
N ILE A 654 4.27 42.90 -6.09
CA ILE A 654 4.24 42.15 -7.37
C ILE A 654 3.13 42.59 -8.35
N ASN A 655 2.19 43.43 -7.89
CA ASN A 655 1.12 44.02 -8.70
C ASN A 655 1.30 45.54 -8.89
N ASP A 656 2.53 46.05 -8.71
CA ASP A 656 2.91 47.46 -8.91
C ASP A 656 2.10 48.49 -8.08
N LYS A 657 1.50 48.05 -6.97
CA LYS A 657 0.66 48.88 -6.08
C LYS A 657 1.50 49.69 -5.09
N ILE A 658 2.71 49.23 -4.74
CA ILE A 658 3.70 49.91 -3.90
C ILE A 658 5.12 49.58 -4.39
N PRO A 659 6.12 50.46 -4.18
CA PRO A 659 7.48 50.21 -4.68
C PRO A 659 8.18 49.06 -3.91
N PRO A 660 9.10 48.32 -4.56
CA PRO A 660 9.70 47.10 -4.01
C PRO A 660 10.47 47.33 -2.70
N GLN A 661 11.00 48.54 -2.50
CA GLN A 661 11.66 48.95 -1.26
C GLN A 661 10.78 48.75 -0.02
N MET A 662 9.44 48.80 -0.15
CA MET A 662 8.54 48.57 0.99
C MET A 662 8.67 47.20 1.65
N ILE A 663 9.39 46.23 1.04
CA ILE A 663 9.71 44.95 1.68
C ILE A 663 10.47 45.12 3.01
N PHE A 664 11.28 46.18 3.19
CA PHE A 664 11.95 46.43 4.47
C PHE A 664 11.00 46.89 5.59
N ASN A 665 9.82 47.44 5.23
CA ASN A 665 8.81 47.90 6.19
C ASN A 665 7.41 47.34 5.84
N VAL A 666 7.26 46.01 5.93
CA VAL A 666 6.00 45.30 5.61
C VAL A 666 4.77 45.81 6.38
N LYS A 667 4.95 46.38 7.58
CA LYS A 667 3.83 46.96 8.35
C LYS A 667 3.32 48.26 7.72
N GLU A 668 4.20 49.04 7.10
CA GLU A 668 3.83 50.25 6.36
C GLU A 668 3.33 49.91 4.96
N GLY A 669 3.96 48.97 4.25
CA GLY A 669 3.51 48.48 2.95
C GLY A 669 2.05 47.99 2.96
N ALA A 670 1.64 47.29 4.03
CA ALA A 670 0.26 46.88 4.25
C ALA A 670 -0.71 48.02 4.64
N ARG A 671 -0.20 49.11 5.23
CA ARG A 671 -1.00 50.27 5.67
C ARG A 671 -1.15 51.37 4.62
N MET A 672 -0.23 51.45 3.66
CA MET A 672 -0.27 52.48 2.61
C MET A 672 -1.63 52.49 1.92
N LYS A 673 -2.22 53.69 1.80
CA LYS A 673 -3.44 53.89 1.00
C LYS A 673 -3.05 53.76 -0.47
N LEU A 674 -3.66 52.80 -1.15
CA LEU A 674 -3.52 52.67 -2.59
C LEU A 674 -4.16 53.89 -3.25
N SER A 675 -3.43 54.55 -4.16
CA SER A 675 -4.03 55.52 -5.08
C SER A 675 -5.08 54.81 -5.94
N ALA A 676 -6.19 55.48 -6.22
CA ALA A 676 -7.16 54.97 -7.19
C ALA A 676 -6.45 54.75 -8.55
N PRO A 677 -6.79 53.70 -9.31
CA PRO A 677 -6.11 53.39 -10.55
C PRO A 677 -6.22 54.57 -11.51
N ALA A 678 -5.09 54.93 -12.14
CA ALA A 678 -5.07 55.96 -13.16
C ALA A 678 -5.98 55.51 -14.32
N VAL A 679 -7.10 56.21 -14.49
CA VAL A 679 -8.00 55.99 -15.63
C VAL A 679 -7.27 56.46 -16.89
N GLY A 680 -6.68 55.51 -17.61
CA GLY A 680 -6.09 55.77 -18.93
C GLY A 680 -7.15 56.35 -19.88
N PRO A 681 -6.73 57.13 -20.90
CA PRO A 681 -7.66 57.85 -21.78
C PRO A 681 -8.68 56.89 -22.40
N GLY A 682 -9.95 57.11 -22.09
CA GLY A 682 -10.97 56.07 -22.18
C GLY A 682 -11.29 55.65 -23.62
N LYS A 683 -11.28 54.33 -23.85
CA LYS A 683 -12.13 53.75 -24.91
C LYS A 683 -13.58 53.95 -24.47
N ARG A 684 -14.30 54.87 -25.13
CA ARG A 684 -15.74 55.05 -24.97
C ARG A 684 -16.43 53.69 -25.15
N LYS A 685 -17.09 53.18 -24.11
CA LYS A 685 -18.08 52.11 -24.30
C LYS A 685 -19.26 52.71 -25.04
N ASN A 686 -19.61 52.15 -26.20
CA ASN A 686 -20.92 52.42 -26.80
C ASN A 686 -22.01 51.94 -25.82
N PRO A 687 -23.07 52.72 -25.58
CA PRO A 687 -24.19 52.24 -24.80
C PRO A 687 -24.88 51.09 -25.54
N LEU A 688 -25.16 50.00 -24.84
CA LEU A 688 -26.09 48.98 -25.30
C LEU A 688 -27.50 49.57 -25.31
N PRO A 689 -28.37 49.21 -26.28
CA PRO A 689 -29.72 49.75 -26.36
C PRO A 689 -30.58 49.26 -25.20
N SER A 690 -31.48 50.12 -24.74
CA SER A 690 -32.53 49.77 -23.78
C SER A 690 -33.46 48.70 -24.38
N MET A 691 -33.63 47.59 -23.67
CA MET A 691 -34.80 46.73 -23.84
C MET A 691 -35.88 47.24 -22.90
N ASP A 692 -36.98 47.73 -23.48
CA ASP A 692 -38.27 47.81 -22.81
C ASP A 692 -38.91 46.41 -22.73
N VAL A 693 -39.86 46.28 -21.79
CA VAL A 693 -40.66 45.08 -21.41
C VAL A 693 -39.98 44.13 -20.41
#